data_AF-A0A2D6RQ32-F1
#
_entry.id   AF-A0A2D6RQ32-F1
#
_cell.length_a   1.000
_cell.length_b   1.000
_cell.length_c   1.000
_cell.angle_alpha   90.00
_cell.angle_beta   90.00
_cell.angle_gamma   90.00
#
_symmetry.space_group_name_H-M   'P 1'
#
loop_
_entity.id
_entity.type
_entity.pdbx_description
1 polymer ?
#
loop_
_entity_poly.entity_id
_entity_poly.type
_entity_poly.pdbx_seq_one_letter_code
_entity_poly.pdbx_strand_id
1 'polypeptide(L)'
;MPFALGGLIAFGAASSNLQQQDISPSVRNQAGAARVSEPLDYRSSQIIVTDPEGIAYNADVNALVRYPLDGDGPFPVVLYLHGRHVTCSYLGTEFLSTGECDLELPSVLGQPLNVVKSVDSYKGYDYMARNLAAHGYVVVSINANDVNDKDLAGDAGVQARSELILHHLDILREINRTGFYSKLDEPYLLASLRGKIDMGKVGLMGHSRGGQGVTHSLSVNQARGPTLEVGEVTPAGSAFNQPHNISAVFALAPTNFDIITAPNATFAVLLPYCDGDVSNLQGAFMYDESRNLEETTPSRKFQLVTMGANHNFYNTTWSGDDYSNSDSWCDSAAETSGRDSPIDQRRHGEFLMSSFFRLFLGNETQFSPYWSGMASLPADACPVGSANAGQRCDERVHLTIQTPKEQRLEIDNTATATSLTSNQLGGANSTSDTDRFEFCSTRNESGTVNSTGCPSLRTWATSGQLYLESDNSESRFKTQLNDLDVTPYDSLTFRVGVPVKAAENNPLTTAPNMRAMLTDTFGQSTVVDVASYSNALYLPPGDPLNTEGAKTLLNMIRLPLASFQGVDFEHLATLELIHVGPTQLQLTDFQFQALAGELQLSDSDTGTPVVVTPNEGSGNTVNADSASGGGGSTTLPGLTALALCLLAFKRKRGAKGEPHNV
;
A
#
# COMPACT_ATOMS: atom_id res chain seq x y z
N MET A 1 -65.17 0.39 34.42
CA MET A 1 -65.73 0.51 33.05
C MET A 1 -65.96 1.99 32.76
N PRO A 2 -65.81 2.46 31.52
CA PRO A 2 -64.90 1.97 30.47
C PRO A 2 -64.07 3.12 29.84
N PHE A 3 -62.76 2.89 29.63
CA PHE A 3 -62.09 2.76 28.33
C PHE A 3 -61.60 4.05 27.63
N ALA A 4 -60.35 3.98 27.15
CA ALA A 4 -59.78 4.86 26.14
C ALA A 4 -59.88 4.21 24.75
N LEU A 5 -60.00 5.06 23.72
CA LEU A 5 -59.71 4.86 22.29
C LEU A 5 -59.95 6.24 21.65
N GLY A 6 -59.20 6.76 20.67
CA GLY A 6 -57.96 6.34 20.03
C GLY A 6 -57.62 7.41 18.97
N GLY A 7 -56.33 7.66 18.70
CA GLY A 7 -55.94 8.75 17.80
C GLY A 7 -54.43 8.84 17.60
N LEU A 8 -53.87 7.93 16.80
CA LEU A 8 -52.49 8.06 16.33
C LEU A 8 -52.37 9.30 15.43
N ILE A 9 -51.37 10.14 15.71
CA ILE A 9 -50.76 11.01 14.71
C ILE A 9 -49.30 10.59 14.60
N ALA A 10 -48.89 10.22 13.39
CA ALA A 10 -47.55 9.72 13.13
C ALA A 10 -46.52 10.86 13.20
N PHE A 11 -45.45 10.67 13.97
CA PHE A 11 -44.22 11.42 13.80
C PHE A 11 -43.35 10.69 12.76
N GLY A 12 -43.30 11.22 11.55
CA GLY A 12 -42.35 10.77 10.55
C GLY A 12 -40.93 11.13 10.98
N ALA A 13 -40.09 10.13 11.21
CA ALA A 13 -38.66 10.35 11.41
C ALA A 13 -38.04 10.79 10.09
N ALA A 14 -37.51 12.02 10.04
CA ALA A 14 -36.78 12.50 8.89
C ALA A 14 -35.42 11.79 8.82
N SER A 15 -35.29 10.82 7.91
CA SER A 15 -34.01 10.24 7.53
C SER A 15 -33.17 11.30 6.84
N SER A 16 -32.08 11.73 7.47
CA SER A 16 -31.09 12.62 6.86
C SER A 16 -30.31 11.86 5.79
N ASN A 17 -30.81 11.89 4.55
CA ASN A 17 -30.08 11.48 3.36
C ASN A 17 -28.86 12.40 3.17
N LEU A 18 -27.74 12.06 3.81
CA LEU A 18 -26.42 12.45 3.33
C LEU A 18 -26.13 11.58 2.10
N GLN A 19 -26.58 12.03 0.93
CA GLN A 19 -26.14 11.44 -0.32
C GLN A 19 -24.61 11.59 -0.42
N GLN A 20 -23.94 10.50 -0.79
CA GLN A 20 -22.57 10.53 -1.26
C GLN A 20 -22.48 11.55 -2.41
N GLN A 21 -21.84 12.70 -2.16
CA GLN A 21 -21.37 13.58 -3.21
C GLN A 21 -19.91 13.24 -3.49
N ASP A 22 -19.54 13.26 -4.77
CA ASP A 22 -18.28 12.73 -5.29
C ASP A 22 -17.06 13.33 -4.59
N ILE A 23 -16.24 12.45 -4.00
CA ILE A 23 -14.89 12.78 -3.53
C ILE A 23 -13.90 11.82 -4.22
N SER A 24 -13.86 11.88 -5.55
CA SER A 24 -12.73 11.36 -6.35
C SER A 24 -11.89 12.55 -6.79
N PRO A 25 -10.68 12.73 -6.23
CA PRO A 25 -9.70 13.68 -6.74
C PRO A 25 -9.14 13.12 -8.04
N SER A 26 -9.74 13.50 -9.16
CA SER A 26 -9.30 13.09 -10.50
C SER A 26 -7.98 13.76 -10.85
N VAL A 27 -6.88 13.22 -10.33
CA VAL A 27 -5.55 13.82 -10.42
C VAL A 27 -5.07 13.84 -11.87
N ARG A 28 -5.28 15.00 -12.51
CA ARG A 28 -5.18 15.24 -13.96
C ARG A 28 -6.13 14.42 -14.84
N ASN A 29 -7.42 14.68 -14.64
CA ASN A 29 -8.33 15.11 -15.72
C ASN A 29 -8.52 14.15 -16.92
N GLN A 30 -9.17 13.02 -16.66
CA GLN A 30 -10.46 12.72 -17.28
C GLN A 30 -11.27 11.90 -16.26
N ALA A 31 -12.58 12.16 -16.16
CA ALA A 31 -13.46 11.12 -15.64
C ALA A 31 -13.37 9.95 -16.63
N GLY A 32 -13.15 8.74 -16.14
CA GLY A 32 -12.96 7.58 -17.00
C GLY A 32 -14.11 7.46 -18.01
N ALA A 33 -13.77 7.29 -19.29
CA ALA A 33 -14.69 7.53 -20.39
C ALA A 33 -15.86 6.53 -20.45
N ALA A 34 -15.77 5.39 -19.75
CA ALA A 34 -16.83 4.39 -19.69
C ALA A 34 -17.83 4.69 -18.57
N ARG A 35 -19.12 4.52 -18.85
CA ARG A 35 -20.12 4.35 -17.79
C ARG A 35 -19.78 3.06 -17.03
N VAL A 36 -19.93 3.09 -15.71
CA VAL A 36 -19.63 1.97 -14.82
C VAL A 36 -20.93 1.25 -14.44
N SER A 37 -20.86 -0.06 -14.21
CA SER A 37 -21.96 -0.81 -13.61
C SER A 37 -22.35 -0.22 -12.25
N GLU A 38 -23.60 -0.42 -11.84
CA GLU A 38 -23.94 -0.33 -10.41
C GLU A 38 -23.14 -1.36 -9.60
N PRO A 39 -23.00 -1.22 -8.26
CA PRO A 39 -22.24 -2.19 -7.48
C PRO A 39 -23.01 -3.51 -7.48
N LEU A 40 -22.38 -4.56 -7.99
CA LEU A 40 -23.00 -5.88 -8.10
C LEU A 40 -22.38 -6.81 -7.07
N ASP A 41 -23.13 -7.13 -6.02
CA ASP A 41 -22.80 -8.22 -5.11
C ASP A 41 -23.02 -9.55 -5.84
N TYR A 42 -21.98 -10.38 -5.97
CA TYR A 42 -22.12 -11.78 -6.35
C TYR A 42 -21.82 -12.70 -5.17
N ARG A 43 -22.49 -13.86 -5.18
CA ARG A 43 -22.32 -14.93 -4.21
C ARG A 43 -22.24 -16.26 -4.94
N SER A 44 -21.44 -17.18 -4.43
CA SER A 44 -21.26 -18.54 -4.91
C SER A 44 -21.33 -19.52 -3.74
N SER A 45 -21.52 -20.80 -4.06
CA SER A 45 -21.30 -21.90 -3.11
C SER A 45 -19.96 -21.73 -2.38
N GLN A 46 -19.97 -21.95 -1.06
CA GLN A 46 -18.78 -21.96 -0.20
C GLN A 46 -17.71 -22.93 -0.74
N ILE A 47 -16.45 -22.58 -0.48
CA ILE A 47 -15.28 -23.43 -0.70
C ILE A 47 -14.70 -23.88 0.63
N ILE A 48 -13.91 -24.95 0.61
CA ILE A 48 -13.02 -25.26 1.74
C ILE A 48 -11.67 -24.62 1.42
N VAL A 49 -11.16 -23.84 2.36
CA VAL A 49 -9.81 -23.27 2.38
C VAL A 49 -8.96 -23.94 3.46
N THR A 50 -7.65 -23.93 3.29
CA THR A 50 -6.69 -24.55 4.20
C THR A 50 -5.64 -23.58 4.76
N ASP A 51 -5.04 -23.95 5.89
CA ASP A 51 -3.78 -23.39 6.37
C ASP A 51 -2.62 -24.42 6.27
N PRO A 52 -1.35 -24.00 6.35
CA PRO A 52 -0.19 -24.88 6.30
C PRO A 52 -0.14 -25.92 7.45
N GLU A 53 -0.82 -25.65 8.56
CA GLU A 53 -0.98 -26.53 9.72
C GLU A 53 -2.01 -27.65 9.50
N GLY A 54 -2.75 -27.61 8.39
CA GLY A 54 -3.74 -28.63 7.98
C GLY A 54 -5.13 -28.41 8.56
N ILE A 55 -5.43 -27.23 9.06
CA ILE A 55 -6.80 -26.82 9.42
C ILE A 55 -7.54 -26.48 8.12
N ALA A 56 -8.73 -27.05 7.96
CA ALA A 56 -9.60 -26.82 6.82
C ALA A 56 -10.96 -26.31 7.30
N TYR A 57 -11.48 -25.26 6.65
CA TYR A 57 -12.76 -24.65 7.01
C TYR A 57 -13.47 -24.07 5.79
N ASN A 58 -14.80 -23.90 5.89
CA ASN A 58 -15.57 -23.25 4.85
C ASN A 58 -15.28 -21.74 4.82
N ALA A 59 -15.15 -21.20 3.61
CA ALA A 59 -15.17 -19.76 3.35
C ALA A 59 -16.25 -19.42 2.31
N ASP A 60 -17.04 -18.40 2.64
CA ASP A 60 -17.94 -17.70 1.72
C ASP A 60 -17.18 -17.17 0.50
N VAL A 61 -17.79 -17.38 -0.67
CA VAL A 61 -17.31 -16.85 -1.95
C VAL A 61 -18.25 -15.73 -2.37
N ASN A 62 -18.02 -14.54 -1.85
CA ASN A 62 -18.81 -13.35 -2.15
C ASN A 62 -17.95 -12.10 -2.35
N ALA A 63 -18.39 -11.24 -3.27
CA ALA A 63 -17.63 -10.07 -3.70
C ALA A 63 -18.52 -8.98 -4.31
N LEU A 64 -18.06 -7.73 -4.22
CA LEU A 64 -18.60 -6.60 -4.95
C LEU A 64 -17.85 -6.43 -6.28
N VAL A 65 -18.59 -6.26 -7.38
CA VAL A 65 -18.02 -6.10 -8.73
C VAL A 65 -18.38 -4.74 -9.31
N ARG A 66 -17.38 -4.08 -9.92
CA ARG A 66 -17.53 -2.91 -10.80
C ARG A 66 -16.88 -3.22 -12.14
N TYR A 67 -17.55 -2.89 -13.24
CA TYR A 67 -17.00 -3.08 -14.59
C TYR A 67 -17.49 -2.03 -15.59
N PRO A 68 -16.84 -1.87 -16.76
CA PRO A 68 -17.22 -0.90 -17.78
C PRO A 68 -18.45 -1.39 -18.55
N LEU A 69 -19.49 -0.55 -18.64
CA LEU A 69 -20.68 -0.80 -19.47
C LEU A 69 -20.46 -0.46 -20.95
N ASP A 70 -19.43 0.34 -21.24
CA ASP A 70 -19.03 0.79 -22.57
C ASP A 70 -17.69 0.18 -22.97
N GLY A 71 -17.48 0.00 -24.28
CA GLY A 71 -16.29 -0.63 -24.84
C GLY A 71 -16.41 -2.15 -25.02
N ASP A 72 -15.60 -2.70 -25.92
CA ASP A 72 -15.67 -4.11 -26.32
C ASP A 72 -14.75 -5.02 -25.49
N GLY A 73 -13.79 -4.45 -24.76
CA GLY A 73 -12.76 -5.18 -24.03
C GLY A 73 -11.69 -5.77 -24.98
N PRO A 74 -10.93 -6.79 -24.52
CA PRO A 74 -10.94 -7.34 -23.17
C PRO A 74 -10.35 -6.34 -22.16
N PHE A 75 -10.93 -6.30 -20.95
CA PHE A 75 -10.58 -5.37 -19.88
C PHE A 75 -9.68 -6.07 -18.85
N PRO A 76 -8.56 -5.47 -18.41
CA PRO A 76 -7.73 -6.02 -17.33
C PRO A 76 -8.52 -6.23 -16.03
N VAL A 77 -8.09 -7.22 -15.25
CA VAL A 77 -8.70 -7.55 -13.95
C VAL A 77 -7.88 -6.93 -12.82
N VAL A 78 -8.56 -6.32 -11.86
CA VAL A 78 -7.96 -6.02 -10.55
C VAL A 78 -8.82 -6.62 -9.45
N LEU A 79 -8.22 -7.47 -8.61
CA LEU A 79 -8.90 -8.06 -7.45
C LEU A 79 -8.43 -7.35 -6.17
N TYR A 80 -9.38 -6.91 -5.35
CA TYR A 80 -9.14 -6.28 -4.06
C TYR A 80 -9.49 -7.24 -2.93
N LEU A 81 -8.60 -7.39 -1.94
CA LEU A 81 -8.82 -8.18 -0.74
C LEU A 81 -8.68 -7.30 0.50
N HIS A 82 -9.72 -7.23 1.33
CA HIS A 82 -9.63 -6.52 2.60
C HIS A 82 -8.81 -7.28 3.65
N GLY A 83 -8.35 -6.53 4.64
CA GLY A 83 -7.59 -7.06 5.76
C GLY A 83 -8.44 -7.72 6.84
N ARG A 84 -7.75 -8.10 7.90
CA ARG A 84 -8.41 -8.47 9.14
C ARG A 84 -8.99 -7.23 9.80
N HIS A 85 -10.31 -7.22 9.96
CA HIS A 85 -11.03 -6.26 10.77
C HIS A 85 -12.06 -7.00 11.60
N VAL A 86 -12.76 -6.30 12.50
CA VAL A 86 -13.97 -6.84 13.14
C VAL A 86 -14.97 -7.36 12.09
N THR A 87 -15.59 -8.52 12.36
CA THR A 87 -16.49 -9.15 11.39
C THR A 87 -17.95 -8.75 11.59
N CYS A 88 -18.34 -8.32 12.79
CA CYS A 88 -19.71 -7.90 13.11
C CYS A 88 -19.80 -6.48 13.72
N SER A 89 -20.98 -5.87 13.61
CA SER A 89 -21.33 -4.60 14.24
C SER A 89 -22.68 -4.68 14.95
N TYR A 90 -22.74 -4.25 16.21
CA TYR A 90 -23.96 -4.15 17.02
C TYR A 90 -24.34 -2.68 17.22
N LEU A 91 -25.46 -2.22 16.63
CA LEU A 91 -25.89 -0.81 16.67
C LEU A 91 -24.78 0.21 16.26
N GLY A 92 -23.87 -0.17 15.36
CA GLY A 92 -22.72 0.65 14.97
C GLY A 92 -21.47 0.46 15.83
N THR A 93 -21.56 -0.30 16.92
CA THR A 93 -20.39 -0.72 17.72
C THR A 93 -19.81 -2.00 17.14
N GLU A 94 -18.60 -1.91 16.60
CA GLU A 94 -17.86 -2.98 15.96
C GLU A 94 -17.25 -4.00 16.96
N PHE A 95 -17.28 -5.30 16.63
CA PHE A 95 -16.70 -6.38 17.45
C PHE A 95 -16.34 -7.64 16.65
N LEU A 96 -15.34 -8.39 17.12
CA LEU A 96 -14.99 -9.71 16.59
C LEU A 96 -16.00 -10.76 17.07
N SER A 97 -16.58 -11.51 16.13
CA SER A 97 -17.37 -12.71 16.42
C SER A 97 -16.55 -13.98 16.11
N THR A 98 -17.09 -15.14 16.45
CA THR A 98 -16.54 -16.45 16.06
C THR A 98 -17.53 -17.27 15.23
N GLY A 99 -18.54 -16.60 14.65
CA GLY A 99 -19.58 -17.15 13.78
C GLY A 99 -20.54 -16.07 13.27
N GLU A 100 -21.50 -16.49 12.44
CA GLU A 100 -22.42 -15.67 11.65
C GLU A 100 -22.96 -14.42 12.38
N CYS A 101 -22.84 -13.26 11.73
CA CYS A 101 -23.23 -11.96 12.29
C CYS A 101 -24.75 -11.67 12.29
N ASP A 102 -25.60 -12.64 11.96
CA ASP A 102 -27.04 -12.45 11.76
C ASP A 102 -27.85 -12.95 12.97
N LEU A 103 -27.82 -12.18 14.06
CA LEU A 103 -28.77 -12.35 15.16
C LEU A 103 -30.05 -11.53 14.91
N GLU A 104 -31.02 -12.13 14.22
CA GLU A 104 -32.39 -11.64 14.18
C GLU A 104 -33.06 -11.82 15.56
N LEU A 105 -33.31 -10.71 16.26
CA LEU A 105 -34.14 -10.77 17.47
C LEU A 105 -35.63 -10.91 17.11
N PRO A 106 -36.42 -11.67 17.89
CA PRO A 106 -37.87 -11.77 17.70
C PRO A 106 -38.51 -10.38 17.63
N SER A 107 -39.27 -10.13 16.56
CA SER A 107 -39.74 -8.80 16.19
C SER A 107 -40.54 -8.11 17.30
N VAL A 108 -40.06 -6.99 17.79
CA VAL A 108 -40.88 -6.03 18.55
C VAL A 108 -41.50 -5.09 17.51
N LEU A 109 -42.82 -5.18 17.32
CA LEU A 109 -43.63 -4.44 16.30
C LEU A 109 -43.59 -4.96 14.84
N GLY A 110 -43.20 -6.22 14.60
CA GLY A 110 -43.43 -6.87 13.30
C GLY A 110 -42.48 -6.44 12.16
N GLN A 111 -41.31 -5.90 12.51
CA GLN A 111 -40.13 -5.83 11.64
C GLN A 111 -38.99 -6.58 12.34
N PRO A 112 -38.16 -7.36 11.62
CA PRO A 112 -36.95 -7.91 12.20
C PRO A 112 -36.01 -6.77 12.60
N LEU A 113 -35.47 -6.87 13.81
CA LEU A 113 -34.47 -5.94 14.34
C LEU A 113 -33.11 -6.60 14.12
N ASN A 114 -32.45 -6.28 13.01
CA ASN A 114 -31.09 -6.72 12.70
C ASN A 114 -30.13 -5.91 13.58
N VAL A 115 -29.99 -6.33 14.84
CA VAL A 115 -29.22 -5.60 15.85
C VAL A 115 -27.73 -5.86 15.71
N VAL A 116 -27.36 -7.08 15.27
CA VAL A 116 -26.03 -7.41 14.74
C VAL A 116 -26.11 -7.46 13.22
N LYS A 117 -25.04 -7.04 12.54
CA LYS A 117 -24.83 -7.17 11.08
C LYS A 117 -23.37 -7.48 10.79
N SER A 118 -23.09 -8.12 9.66
CA SER A 118 -21.70 -8.24 9.19
C SER A 118 -21.14 -6.87 8.77
N VAL A 119 -19.83 -6.68 8.97
CA VAL A 119 -19.09 -5.51 8.48
C VAL A 119 -18.65 -5.80 7.05
N ASP A 120 -19.31 -5.14 6.09
CA ASP A 120 -19.02 -5.23 4.65
C ASP A 120 -17.67 -4.55 4.29
N SER A 121 -16.57 -5.09 4.81
CA SER A 121 -15.21 -4.56 4.65
C SER A 121 -14.78 -4.50 3.17
N TYR A 122 -15.19 -5.48 2.36
CA TYR A 122 -14.95 -5.51 0.91
C TYR A 122 -15.63 -4.36 0.15
N LYS A 123 -16.78 -3.86 0.61
CA LYS A 123 -17.47 -2.72 -0.02
C LYS A 123 -16.77 -1.38 0.24
N GLY A 124 -15.88 -1.33 1.23
CA GLY A 124 -15.11 -0.14 1.58
C GLY A 124 -14.15 0.38 0.50
N TYR A 125 -13.89 -0.39 -0.55
CA TYR A 125 -13.07 0.00 -1.72
C TYR A 125 -13.89 0.33 -2.97
N ASP A 126 -15.22 0.40 -2.87
CA ASP A 126 -16.11 0.65 -4.01
C ASP A 126 -15.77 1.94 -4.80
N TYR A 127 -15.28 2.98 -4.11
CA TYR A 127 -14.85 4.23 -4.75
C TYR A 127 -13.64 4.02 -5.68
N MET A 128 -12.62 3.26 -5.25
CA MET A 128 -11.46 2.88 -6.06
C MET A 128 -11.86 1.92 -7.18
N ALA A 129 -12.73 0.94 -6.89
CA ALA A 129 -13.23 -0.01 -7.87
C ALA A 129 -14.03 0.69 -8.99
N ARG A 130 -14.87 1.67 -8.64
CA ARG A 130 -15.57 2.54 -9.59
C ARG A 130 -14.59 3.39 -10.41
N ASN A 131 -13.56 3.96 -9.79
CA ASN A 131 -12.56 4.76 -10.51
C ASN A 131 -11.82 3.93 -11.56
N LEU A 132 -11.28 2.76 -11.19
CA LEU A 132 -10.64 1.86 -12.15
C LEU A 132 -11.63 1.36 -13.22
N ALA A 133 -12.87 0.99 -12.85
CA ALA A 133 -13.84 0.52 -13.83
C ALA A 133 -14.26 1.61 -14.85
N ALA A 134 -14.28 2.89 -14.47
CA ALA A 134 -14.48 3.99 -15.42
C ALA A 134 -13.33 4.08 -16.45
N HIS A 135 -12.14 3.61 -16.09
CA HIS A 135 -10.94 3.57 -16.93
C HIS A 135 -10.72 2.23 -17.65
N GLY A 136 -11.74 1.35 -17.72
CA GLY A 136 -11.68 0.14 -18.55
C GLY A 136 -11.16 -1.11 -17.83
N TYR A 137 -11.43 -1.25 -16.53
CA TYR A 137 -11.04 -2.41 -15.71
C TYR A 137 -12.25 -3.18 -15.18
N VAL A 138 -12.14 -4.51 -15.09
CA VAL A 138 -13.05 -5.31 -14.23
C VAL A 138 -12.44 -5.36 -12.85
N VAL A 139 -13.14 -4.80 -11.85
CA VAL A 139 -12.68 -4.78 -10.47
C VAL A 139 -13.59 -5.66 -9.60
N VAL A 140 -12.99 -6.55 -8.82
CA VAL A 140 -13.68 -7.45 -7.90
C VAL A 140 -13.11 -7.28 -6.50
N SER A 141 -13.92 -6.79 -5.56
CA SER A 141 -13.54 -6.64 -4.16
C SER A 141 -14.13 -7.79 -3.35
N ILE A 142 -13.28 -8.71 -2.92
CA ILE A 142 -13.68 -9.99 -2.29
C ILE A 142 -13.78 -9.85 -0.76
N ASN A 143 -14.75 -10.54 -0.20
CA ASN A 143 -14.95 -10.65 1.24
C ASN A 143 -14.10 -11.80 1.80
N ALA A 144 -13.49 -11.58 2.96
CA ALA A 144 -12.69 -12.56 3.68
C ALA A 144 -13.05 -12.58 5.18
N ASN A 145 -14.28 -12.19 5.55
CA ASN A 145 -14.75 -12.24 6.93
C ASN A 145 -14.70 -13.66 7.52
N ASP A 146 -15.02 -14.71 6.75
CA ASP A 146 -14.90 -16.10 7.23
C ASP A 146 -13.45 -16.51 7.53
N VAL A 147 -12.49 -15.98 6.77
CA VAL A 147 -11.06 -16.14 7.08
C VAL A 147 -10.72 -15.35 8.35
N ASN A 148 -11.16 -14.09 8.48
CA ASN A 148 -10.97 -13.29 9.70
C ASN A 148 -11.52 -14.00 10.96
N ASP A 149 -12.65 -14.70 10.86
CA ASP A 149 -13.29 -15.47 11.93
C ASP A 149 -12.51 -16.74 12.36
N LYS A 150 -11.46 -17.13 11.60
CA LYS A 150 -10.59 -18.28 11.87
C LYS A 150 -9.10 -17.93 11.94
N ASP A 151 -8.71 -16.69 11.62
CA ASP A 151 -7.32 -16.24 11.48
C ASP A 151 -6.51 -16.06 12.77
N LEU A 152 -6.98 -16.62 13.89
CA LEU A 152 -6.20 -16.78 15.12
C LEU A 152 -5.56 -18.17 15.23
N ALA A 153 -5.74 -19.03 14.23
CA ALA A 153 -5.05 -20.31 14.07
C ALA A 153 -4.12 -20.28 12.83
N GLY A 154 -3.18 -21.24 12.81
CA GLY A 154 -2.24 -21.44 11.70
C GLY A 154 -1.42 -20.21 11.33
N ASP A 155 -1.18 -20.05 10.03
CA ASP A 155 -0.47 -18.94 9.36
C ASP A 155 -1.20 -17.56 9.41
N ALA A 156 -2.17 -17.39 10.30
CA ALA A 156 -3.01 -16.19 10.38
C ALA A 156 -3.87 -15.94 9.10
N GLY A 157 -4.23 -17.03 8.39
CA GLY A 157 -5.16 -17.05 7.27
C GLY A 157 -4.56 -16.61 5.93
N VAL A 158 -3.24 -16.70 5.76
CA VAL A 158 -2.52 -16.16 4.59
C VAL A 158 -2.65 -17.10 3.38
N GLN A 159 -2.53 -18.41 3.60
CA GLN A 159 -2.83 -19.47 2.63
C GLN A 159 -4.30 -19.45 2.23
N ALA A 160 -5.22 -19.41 3.21
CA ALA A 160 -6.66 -19.36 2.96
C ALA A 160 -7.09 -18.14 2.13
N ARG A 161 -6.53 -16.95 2.40
CA ARG A 161 -6.70 -15.75 1.56
C ARG A 161 -6.21 -15.98 0.13
N SER A 162 -5.06 -16.63 -0.03
CA SER A 162 -4.47 -16.93 -1.34
C SER A 162 -5.34 -17.89 -2.16
N GLU A 163 -5.87 -18.93 -1.54
CA GLU A 163 -6.80 -19.89 -2.17
C GLU A 163 -8.10 -19.21 -2.58
N LEU A 164 -8.66 -18.35 -1.71
CA LEU A 164 -9.87 -17.58 -2.00
C LEU A 164 -9.68 -16.61 -3.18
N ILE A 165 -8.56 -15.84 -3.22
CA ILE A 165 -8.19 -14.99 -4.36
C ILE A 165 -8.19 -15.81 -5.66
N LEU A 166 -7.49 -16.95 -5.66
CA LEU A 166 -7.32 -17.77 -6.85
C LEU A 166 -8.65 -18.38 -7.33
N HIS A 167 -9.52 -18.79 -6.40
CA HIS A 167 -10.86 -19.27 -6.73
C HIS A 167 -11.73 -18.16 -7.37
N HIS A 168 -11.71 -16.94 -6.84
CA HIS A 168 -12.42 -15.81 -7.46
C HIS A 168 -11.91 -15.50 -8.88
N LEU A 169 -10.59 -15.60 -9.12
CA LEU A 169 -10.03 -15.45 -10.47
C LEU A 169 -10.40 -16.61 -11.40
N ASP A 170 -10.53 -17.84 -10.90
CA ASP A 170 -11.01 -18.99 -11.70
C ASP A 170 -12.48 -18.82 -12.11
N ILE A 171 -13.32 -18.27 -11.22
CA ILE A 171 -14.70 -17.89 -11.53
C ILE A 171 -14.74 -16.86 -12.67
N LEU A 172 -13.92 -15.80 -12.60
CA LEU A 172 -13.83 -14.81 -13.68
C LEU A 172 -13.35 -15.41 -15.01
N ARG A 173 -12.37 -16.33 -14.97
CA ARG A 173 -11.89 -17.05 -16.14
C ARG A 173 -13.02 -17.85 -16.82
N GLU A 174 -13.84 -18.54 -16.04
CA GLU A 174 -14.97 -19.30 -16.57
C GLU A 174 -16.09 -18.40 -17.10
N ILE A 175 -16.43 -17.32 -16.38
CA ILE A 175 -17.41 -16.30 -16.83
C ILE A 175 -16.95 -15.64 -18.13
N ASN A 176 -15.66 -15.32 -18.27
CA ASN A 176 -15.11 -14.80 -19.52
C ASN A 176 -15.32 -15.77 -20.68
N ARG A 177 -15.13 -17.08 -20.44
CA ARG A 177 -15.25 -18.13 -21.44
C ARG A 177 -16.70 -18.39 -21.87
N THR A 178 -17.64 -18.41 -20.93
CA THR A 178 -19.01 -18.93 -21.14
C THR A 178 -20.13 -17.90 -20.97
N GLY A 179 -19.89 -16.84 -20.18
CA GLY A 179 -20.92 -15.96 -19.66
C GLY A 179 -21.77 -16.58 -18.54
N PHE A 180 -21.29 -17.66 -17.91
CA PHE A 180 -22.07 -18.47 -16.97
C PHE A 180 -21.19 -19.18 -15.94
N TYR A 181 -21.61 -19.18 -14.67
CA TYR A 181 -20.99 -20.03 -13.65
C TYR A 181 -22.07 -20.67 -12.77
N SER A 182 -22.17 -22.00 -12.81
CA SER A 182 -23.29 -22.77 -12.24
C SER A 182 -23.36 -22.79 -10.71
N LYS A 183 -22.34 -22.27 -10.03
CA LYS A 183 -22.26 -22.21 -8.56
C LYS A 183 -22.58 -20.83 -7.99
N LEU A 184 -22.78 -19.81 -8.84
CA LEU A 184 -23.37 -18.54 -8.40
C LEU A 184 -24.83 -18.76 -7.98
N ASP A 185 -25.30 -17.98 -7.02
CA ASP A 185 -26.73 -17.87 -6.70
C ASP A 185 -27.55 -17.44 -7.94
N GLU A 186 -26.97 -16.56 -8.76
CA GLU A 186 -27.50 -16.10 -10.04
C GLU A 186 -26.53 -16.44 -11.18
N PRO A 187 -26.65 -17.63 -11.83
CA PRO A 187 -25.63 -18.16 -12.74
C PRO A 187 -25.27 -17.33 -13.97
N TYR A 188 -26.11 -16.35 -14.34
CA TYR A 188 -25.91 -15.44 -15.47
C TYR A 188 -25.64 -13.98 -15.05
N LEU A 189 -25.43 -13.70 -13.76
CA LEU A 189 -25.28 -12.33 -13.22
C LEU A 189 -24.24 -11.48 -13.97
N LEU A 190 -23.14 -12.10 -14.39
CA LEU A 190 -22.02 -11.47 -15.10
C LEU A 190 -21.93 -11.91 -16.57
N ALA A 191 -23.03 -12.38 -17.18
CA ALA A 191 -23.04 -12.86 -18.58
C ALA A 191 -22.63 -11.78 -19.61
N SER A 192 -22.80 -10.50 -19.25
CA SER A 192 -22.34 -9.32 -19.99
C SER A 192 -20.81 -9.25 -20.17
N LEU A 193 -20.03 -9.90 -19.28
CA LEU A 193 -18.57 -9.93 -19.30
C LEU A 193 -17.98 -11.07 -20.15
N ARG A 194 -18.82 -11.89 -20.80
CA ARG A 194 -18.35 -12.96 -21.68
C ARG A 194 -17.48 -12.40 -22.81
N GLY A 195 -16.25 -12.87 -22.91
CA GLY A 195 -15.24 -12.42 -23.88
C GLY A 195 -14.69 -11.02 -23.63
N LYS A 196 -15.04 -10.38 -22.51
CA LYS A 196 -14.64 -9.01 -22.16
C LYS A 196 -13.61 -8.90 -21.04
N ILE A 197 -13.09 -10.01 -20.53
CA ILE A 197 -12.10 -10.01 -19.44
C ILE A 197 -10.72 -10.41 -19.99
N ASP A 198 -9.69 -9.63 -19.70
CA ASP A 198 -8.30 -9.97 -20.01
C ASP A 198 -7.67 -10.73 -18.83
N MET A 199 -7.78 -12.07 -18.86
CA MET A 199 -7.13 -12.94 -17.88
C MET A 199 -5.60 -13.01 -18.08
N GLY A 200 -5.05 -12.39 -19.13
CA GLY A 200 -3.63 -12.15 -19.31
C GLY A 200 -3.12 -10.92 -18.56
N LYS A 201 -4.01 -10.09 -18.01
CA LYS A 201 -3.65 -8.87 -17.25
C LYS A 201 -4.36 -8.84 -15.90
N VAL A 202 -3.81 -9.55 -14.92
CA VAL A 202 -4.35 -9.60 -13.55
C VAL A 202 -3.47 -8.81 -12.60
N GLY A 203 -4.08 -7.89 -11.85
CA GLY A 203 -3.48 -7.26 -10.68
C GLY A 203 -4.22 -7.55 -9.39
N LEU A 204 -3.52 -7.46 -8.27
CA LEU A 204 -4.06 -7.67 -6.93
C LEU A 204 -3.76 -6.45 -6.04
N MET A 205 -4.74 -6.00 -5.25
CA MET A 205 -4.52 -5.11 -4.10
C MET A 205 -4.99 -5.80 -2.83
N GLY A 206 -4.19 -5.75 -1.78
CA GLY A 206 -4.55 -6.33 -0.49
C GLY A 206 -4.20 -5.41 0.66
N HIS A 207 -5.10 -5.27 1.63
CA HIS A 207 -4.88 -4.44 2.83
C HIS A 207 -4.51 -5.30 4.05
N SER A 208 -3.52 -4.95 4.87
CA SER A 208 -3.21 -5.63 6.14
C SER A 208 -2.85 -7.10 5.94
N ARG A 209 -3.48 -8.04 6.65
CA ARG A 209 -3.39 -9.49 6.36
C ARG A 209 -3.82 -9.86 4.94
N GLY A 210 -4.71 -9.07 4.32
CA GLY A 210 -5.03 -9.15 2.90
C GLY A 210 -3.85 -8.77 2.01
N GLY A 211 -3.01 -7.82 2.43
CA GLY A 211 -1.76 -7.44 1.76
C GLY A 211 -0.70 -8.53 1.80
N GLN A 212 -0.60 -9.26 2.92
CA GLN A 212 0.19 -10.49 2.99
C GLN A 212 -0.41 -11.58 2.07
N GLY A 213 -1.74 -11.78 2.10
CA GLY A 213 -2.45 -12.74 1.27
C GLY A 213 -2.28 -12.53 -0.24
N VAL A 214 -2.46 -11.31 -0.76
CA VAL A 214 -2.26 -11.06 -2.21
C VAL A 214 -0.81 -11.30 -2.64
N THR A 215 0.16 -11.01 -1.78
CA THR A 215 1.58 -11.21 -2.09
C THR A 215 1.95 -12.69 -2.04
N HIS A 216 1.51 -13.41 -1.00
CA HIS A 216 1.70 -14.87 -0.88
C HIS A 216 1.05 -15.62 -2.05
N SER A 217 -0.09 -15.12 -2.54
CA SER A 217 -0.80 -15.72 -3.66
C SER A 217 0.04 -15.84 -4.93
N LEU A 218 1.11 -15.06 -5.12
CA LEU A 218 2.07 -15.25 -6.22
C LEU A 218 2.74 -16.63 -6.15
N SER A 219 3.20 -17.03 -4.95
CA SER A 219 3.84 -18.32 -4.74
C SER A 219 2.84 -19.48 -4.86
N VAL A 220 1.65 -19.33 -4.28
CA VAL A 220 0.55 -20.31 -4.39
C VAL A 220 0.09 -20.46 -5.85
N ASN A 221 0.04 -19.35 -6.60
CA ASN A 221 -0.30 -19.31 -8.02
C ASN A 221 0.76 -20.00 -8.90
N GLN A 222 2.05 -19.83 -8.59
CA GLN A 222 3.13 -20.53 -9.29
C GLN A 222 3.16 -22.03 -8.93
N ALA A 223 2.83 -22.38 -7.70
CA ALA A 223 2.75 -23.76 -7.22
C ALA A 223 1.47 -24.51 -7.64
N ARG A 224 0.54 -23.88 -8.39
CA ARG A 224 -0.70 -24.55 -8.81
C ARG A 224 -0.42 -25.73 -9.74
N GLY A 225 -0.59 -26.94 -9.19
CA GLY A 225 -0.79 -28.15 -9.98
C GLY A 225 -2.27 -28.35 -10.35
N PRO A 226 -2.59 -29.41 -11.11
CA PRO A 226 -3.97 -29.78 -11.43
C PRO A 226 -4.80 -30.25 -10.22
N THR A 227 -4.25 -30.22 -9.01
CA THR A 227 -4.76 -30.85 -7.77
C THR A 227 -4.78 -29.91 -6.56
N LEU A 228 -4.89 -28.59 -6.75
CA LEU A 228 -5.33 -27.72 -5.66
C LEU A 228 -6.82 -27.97 -5.41
N GLU A 229 -7.10 -28.87 -4.46
CA GLU A 229 -8.45 -29.22 -4.01
C GLU A 229 -9.01 -28.10 -3.13
N VAL A 230 -9.55 -27.06 -3.78
CA VAL A 230 -10.33 -26.00 -3.13
C VAL A 230 -11.73 -26.56 -2.74
N GLY A 231 -11.71 -27.46 -1.75
CA GLY A 231 -12.84 -28.22 -1.24
C GLY A 231 -13.48 -29.24 -2.20
N GLU A 232 -14.61 -29.81 -1.79
CA GLU A 232 -15.39 -30.79 -2.56
C GLU A 232 -15.96 -30.24 -3.89
N VAL A 233 -15.75 -28.96 -4.20
CA VAL A 233 -16.37 -28.25 -5.33
C VAL A 233 -15.35 -27.97 -6.43
N THR A 234 -14.65 -29.00 -6.91
CA THR A 234 -13.85 -28.89 -8.14
C THR A 234 -14.79 -28.87 -9.36
N PRO A 235 -14.82 -27.81 -10.20
CA PRO A 235 -15.45 -27.89 -11.51
C PRO A 235 -14.59 -28.82 -12.37
N ALA A 236 -15.13 -29.98 -12.75
CA ALA A 236 -14.37 -31.00 -13.46
C ALA A 236 -13.92 -30.53 -14.86
N GLY A 237 -12.66 -30.10 -15.00
CA GLY A 237 -12.05 -29.72 -16.28
C GLY A 237 -10.63 -29.17 -16.16
N SER A 238 -9.75 -29.51 -17.11
CA SER A 238 -8.30 -29.20 -17.09
C SER A 238 -7.92 -27.72 -17.26
N ALA A 239 -8.88 -26.84 -17.50
CA ALA A 239 -8.66 -25.41 -17.71
C ALA A 239 -8.86 -24.54 -16.44
N PHE A 240 -9.49 -25.07 -15.39
CA PHE A 240 -9.77 -24.30 -14.17
C PHE A 240 -8.49 -24.07 -13.34
N ASN A 241 -7.57 -25.05 -13.33
CA ASN A 241 -6.43 -25.09 -12.41
C ASN A 241 -5.11 -24.49 -12.97
N GLN A 242 -5.15 -23.76 -14.09
CA GLN A 242 -3.95 -23.11 -14.63
C GLN A 242 -3.56 -21.88 -13.78
N PRO A 243 -2.27 -21.59 -13.58
CA PRO A 243 -1.81 -20.30 -13.02
C PRO A 243 -2.42 -19.10 -13.75
N HIS A 244 -2.73 -18.04 -13.01
CA HIS A 244 -3.14 -16.74 -13.57
C HIS A 244 -1.92 -15.88 -13.90
N ASN A 245 -2.01 -15.00 -14.90
CA ASN A 245 -0.93 -14.05 -15.18
C ASN A 245 -1.04 -12.82 -14.26
N ILE A 246 -0.60 -12.99 -13.02
CA ILE A 246 -0.57 -11.93 -11.99
C ILE A 246 0.73 -11.14 -12.18
N SER A 247 0.64 -9.95 -12.77
CA SER A 247 1.83 -9.13 -13.12
C SER A 247 1.98 -7.86 -12.28
N ALA A 248 0.97 -7.48 -11.49
CA ALA A 248 1.00 -6.30 -10.63
C ALA A 248 0.38 -6.56 -9.25
N VAL A 249 1.11 -6.32 -8.16
CA VAL A 249 0.63 -6.50 -6.78
C VAL A 249 0.86 -5.22 -5.96
N PHE A 250 -0.20 -4.74 -5.30
CA PHE A 250 -0.16 -3.59 -4.41
C PHE A 250 -0.53 -4.03 -2.97
N ALA A 251 0.47 -4.10 -2.09
CA ALA A 251 0.28 -4.43 -0.69
C ALA A 251 0.09 -3.14 0.12
N LEU A 252 -1.15 -2.86 0.51
CA LEU A 252 -1.54 -1.73 1.34
C LEU A 252 -1.37 -2.09 2.82
N ALA A 253 -0.55 -1.35 3.56
CA ALA A 253 -0.33 -1.50 5.00
C ALA A 253 -0.17 -2.98 5.46
N PRO A 254 0.64 -3.83 4.79
CA PRO A 254 0.53 -5.27 4.95
C PRO A 254 1.20 -5.78 6.22
N THR A 255 0.65 -6.86 6.77
CA THR A 255 1.40 -7.73 7.69
C THR A 255 2.47 -8.52 6.91
N ASN A 256 3.46 -9.06 7.62
CA ASN A 256 4.46 -9.94 7.04
C ASN A 256 4.96 -10.95 8.09
N PHE A 257 4.09 -11.87 8.51
CA PHE A 257 4.41 -12.82 9.58
C PHE A 257 5.50 -13.84 9.19
N ASP A 258 5.56 -14.24 7.91
CA ASP A 258 6.36 -15.38 7.44
C ASP A 258 7.45 -15.02 6.41
N ILE A 259 7.81 -13.74 6.32
CA ILE A 259 8.79 -13.22 5.35
C ILE A 259 8.38 -13.54 3.90
N ILE A 260 7.18 -13.09 3.53
CA ILE A 260 6.61 -13.20 2.18
C ILE A 260 7.37 -12.29 1.21
N THR A 261 7.54 -12.75 -0.02
CA THR A 261 8.19 -12.03 -1.12
C THR A 261 7.29 -11.98 -2.35
N ALA A 262 7.56 -11.04 -3.27
CA ALA A 262 6.74 -10.79 -4.45
C ALA A 262 7.48 -11.13 -5.77
N PRO A 263 7.71 -12.42 -6.11
CA PRO A 263 8.45 -12.80 -7.30
C PRO A 263 7.66 -12.59 -8.61
N ASN A 264 8.38 -12.23 -9.68
CA ASN A 264 7.92 -12.15 -11.08
C ASN A 264 6.73 -11.19 -11.34
N ALA A 265 6.41 -10.31 -10.40
CA ALA A 265 5.36 -9.31 -10.52
C ALA A 265 5.88 -7.93 -10.11
N THR A 266 5.44 -6.89 -10.80
CA THR A 266 5.67 -5.51 -10.36
C THR A 266 4.96 -5.32 -9.02
N PHE A 267 5.68 -4.86 -8.00
CA PHE A 267 5.20 -4.87 -6.62
C PHE A 267 5.32 -3.48 -6.01
N ALA A 268 4.26 -3.01 -5.36
CA ALA A 268 4.30 -1.82 -4.52
C ALA A 268 3.81 -2.14 -3.11
N VAL A 269 4.56 -1.72 -2.09
CA VAL A 269 4.07 -1.67 -0.71
C VAL A 269 3.82 -0.23 -0.28
N LEU A 270 2.70 0.01 0.39
CA LEU A 270 2.40 1.29 1.04
C LEU A 270 2.42 1.12 2.55
N LEU A 271 3.26 1.92 3.21
CA LEU A 271 3.46 1.97 4.65
C LEU A 271 2.83 3.26 5.21
N PRO A 272 1.69 3.20 5.93
CA PRO A 272 1.13 4.35 6.63
C PRO A 272 1.99 4.61 7.88
N TYR A 273 2.63 5.77 8.00
CA TYR A 273 3.54 6.02 9.12
C TYR A 273 2.81 6.08 10.47
N CYS A 274 1.52 6.40 10.45
CA CYS A 274 0.61 6.46 11.60
C CYS A 274 -0.37 5.29 11.68
N ASP A 275 -0.02 4.16 11.07
CA ASP A 275 -0.67 2.87 11.25
C ASP A 275 -0.62 2.43 12.73
N GLY A 276 -1.77 2.15 13.34
CA GLY A 276 -1.86 1.59 14.70
C GLY A 276 -1.85 0.05 14.73
N ASP A 277 -2.58 -0.57 13.80
CA ASP A 277 -2.78 -2.03 13.71
C ASP A 277 -1.49 -2.78 13.33
N VAL A 278 -0.76 -2.24 12.33
CA VAL A 278 0.56 -2.70 11.86
C VAL A 278 1.58 -1.58 12.08
N SER A 279 1.57 -1.00 13.29
CA SER A 279 2.47 0.07 13.75
C SER A 279 3.97 -0.24 13.67
N ASN A 280 4.32 -1.50 13.44
CA ASN A 280 5.66 -2.02 13.14
C ASN A 280 6.00 -2.06 11.64
N LEU A 281 5.13 -1.57 10.75
CA LEU A 281 5.38 -1.37 9.31
C LEU A 281 5.99 -2.60 8.60
N GLN A 282 5.49 -3.80 8.91
CA GLN A 282 6.07 -5.09 8.47
C GLN A 282 6.26 -5.21 6.95
N GLY A 283 5.46 -4.49 6.18
CA GLY A 283 5.63 -4.35 4.72
C GLY A 283 7.00 -3.81 4.27
N ALA A 284 7.74 -3.09 5.11
CA ALA A 284 9.12 -2.67 4.80
C ALA A 284 10.04 -3.88 4.60
N PHE A 285 9.83 -4.95 5.39
CA PHE A 285 10.52 -6.21 5.20
C PHE A 285 10.09 -6.89 3.89
N MET A 286 8.80 -6.84 3.54
CA MET A 286 8.29 -7.42 2.29
C MET A 286 8.92 -6.77 1.05
N TYR A 287 9.17 -5.45 1.08
CA TYR A 287 9.94 -4.77 0.04
C TYR A 287 11.40 -5.21 0.01
N ASP A 288 12.09 -5.19 1.16
CA ASP A 288 13.52 -5.52 1.25
C ASP A 288 13.83 -6.93 0.76
N GLU A 289 12.93 -7.89 0.99
CA GLU A 289 13.10 -9.27 0.55
C GLU A 289 12.69 -9.48 -0.92
N SER A 290 11.87 -8.60 -1.49
CA SER A 290 11.40 -8.71 -2.87
C SER A 290 12.31 -8.01 -3.89
N ARG A 291 13.08 -6.99 -3.47
CA ARG A 291 13.84 -6.09 -4.36
C ARG A 291 15.07 -6.72 -5.04
N ASN A 292 15.64 -7.77 -4.45
CA ASN A 292 16.86 -8.42 -4.93
C ASN A 292 16.65 -9.88 -5.39
N LEU A 293 15.40 -10.30 -5.56
CA LEU A 293 15.07 -11.62 -6.10
C LEU A 293 15.74 -11.86 -7.47
N GLU A 294 16.11 -13.11 -7.73
CA GLU A 294 16.34 -13.57 -9.11
C GLU A 294 14.97 -13.83 -9.74
N GLU A 295 14.61 -13.04 -10.75
CA GLU A 295 13.30 -13.12 -11.40
C GLU A 295 13.43 -13.61 -12.85
N THR A 296 12.48 -14.42 -13.30
CA THR A 296 12.36 -14.79 -14.73
C THR A 296 11.63 -13.72 -15.53
N THR A 297 10.83 -12.88 -14.85
CA THR A 297 10.15 -11.73 -15.42
C THR A 297 10.72 -10.46 -14.77
N PRO A 298 11.51 -9.64 -15.49
CA PRO A 298 12.03 -8.38 -14.99
C PRO A 298 10.89 -7.49 -14.46
N SER A 299 10.94 -7.10 -13.19
CA SER A 299 9.87 -6.30 -12.57
C SER A 299 10.39 -5.21 -11.63
N ARG A 300 9.61 -4.14 -11.45
CA ARG A 300 9.95 -3.05 -10.51
C ARG A 300 9.37 -3.33 -9.13
N LYS A 301 10.12 -3.03 -8.08
CA LYS A 301 9.62 -3.02 -6.69
C LYS A 301 9.58 -1.59 -6.17
N PHE A 302 8.54 -1.28 -5.39
CA PHE A 302 8.32 0.04 -4.81
C PHE A 302 8.01 -0.04 -3.33
N GLN A 303 8.56 0.89 -2.55
CA GLN A 303 8.12 1.18 -1.18
C GLN A 303 7.64 2.63 -1.13
N LEU A 304 6.41 2.83 -0.68
CA LEU A 304 5.79 4.12 -0.40
C LEU A 304 5.69 4.29 1.11
N VAL A 305 6.14 5.42 1.65
CA VAL A 305 5.89 5.81 3.05
C VAL A 305 5.00 7.04 3.05
N THR A 306 3.81 6.92 3.60
CA THR A 306 2.82 8.01 3.67
C THR A 306 2.77 8.57 5.10
N MET A 307 3.34 9.76 5.29
CA MET A 307 3.79 10.23 6.60
C MET A 307 2.67 10.58 7.60
N GLY A 308 1.43 10.81 7.13
CA GLY A 308 0.28 11.08 8.00
C GLY A 308 -0.82 10.03 7.96
N ALA A 309 -0.71 9.01 7.11
CA ALA A 309 -1.76 8.02 6.91
C ALA A 309 -1.78 6.98 8.04
N ASN A 310 -2.99 6.53 8.39
CA ASN A 310 -3.25 5.44 9.33
C ASN A 310 -3.56 4.12 8.61
N HIS A 311 -3.93 3.08 9.38
CA HIS A 311 -4.41 1.84 8.79
C HIS A 311 -5.77 2.08 8.09
N ASN A 312 -6.74 2.60 8.84
CA ASN A 312 -8.15 2.36 8.48
C ASN A 312 -8.69 3.22 7.33
N PHE A 313 -8.30 4.49 7.21
CA PHE A 313 -9.08 5.45 6.41
C PHE A 313 -9.08 5.20 4.89
N TYR A 314 -8.20 4.34 4.37
CA TYR A 314 -8.27 3.85 2.99
C TYR A 314 -9.56 3.06 2.68
N ASN A 315 -10.19 2.47 3.69
CA ASN A 315 -11.44 1.73 3.58
C ASN A 315 -12.61 2.62 4.06
N THR A 316 -13.65 2.81 3.26
CA THR A 316 -14.79 3.68 3.65
C THR A 316 -15.73 3.05 4.67
N THR A 317 -15.66 1.73 4.89
CA THR A 317 -16.38 1.04 5.97
C THR A 317 -15.65 1.22 7.31
N TRP A 318 -14.31 1.21 7.32
CA TRP A 318 -13.49 1.30 8.53
C TRP A 318 -13.35 2.77 8.98
N SER A 319 -14.40 3.31 9.59
CA SER A 319 -14.42 4.71 10.07
C SER A 319 -13.74 4.94 11.43
N GLY A 320 -13.39 3.86 12.15
CA GLY A 320 -12.69 3.94 13.42
C GLY A 320 -11.24 4.40 13.24
N ASP A 321 -10.78 5.30 14.10
CA ASP A 321 -9.42 5.81 14.05
C ASP A 321 -8.49 4.93 14.92
N ASP A 322 -7.50 4.28 14.30
CA ASP A 322 -6.71 3.17 14.88
C ASP A 322 -5.48 3.60 15.71
N TYR A 323 -5.16 4.89 15.77
CA TYR A 323 -3.91 5.36 16.38
C TYR A 323 -3.89 5.39 17.91
N SER A 324 -2.69 5.21 18.45
CA SER A 324 -2.39 5.54 19.84
C SER A 324 -2.20 7.06 20.04
N ASN A 325 -2.99 7.62 20.96
CA ASN A 325 -2.92 9.02 21.38
C ASN A 325 -1.69 9.38 22.24
N SER A 326 -0.70 8.49 22.31
CA SER A 326 0.59 8.75 22.98
C SER A 326 1.72 9.09 22.00
N ASP A 327 1.42 9.25 20.70
CA ASP A 327 2.37 9.79 19.72
C ASP A 327 1.94 11.17 19.22
N SER A 328 2.78 12.20 19.39
CA SER A 328 2.43 13.59 19.08
C SER A 328 2.48 13.96 17.60
N TRP A 329 2.98 13.07 16.73
CA TRP A 329 2.91 13.24 15.28
C TRP A 329 1.63 12.63 14.72
N CYS A 330 1.25 11.44 15.22
CA CYS A 330 0.08 10.72 14.77
C CYS A 330 -1.22 11.12 15.48
N ASP A 331 -1.17 11.74 16.67
CA ASP A 331 -2.34 12.30 17.34
C ASP A 331 -2.96 13.45 16.54
N SER A 332 -4.19 13.28 16.08
CA SER A 332 -4.93 14.28 15.29
C SER A 332 -5.29 15.55 16.06
N ALA A 333 -5.20 15.53 17.40
CA ALA A 333 -5.44 16.68 18.27
C ALA A 333 -4.15 17.46 18.64
N ALA A 334 -2.97 16.95 18.31
CA ALA A 334 -1.70 17.59 18.65
C ALA A 334 -1.38 18.79 17.74
N GLU A 335 -0.77 19.85 18.30
CA GLU A 335 -0.32 21.01 17.51
C GLU A 335 0.77 20.64 16.49
N THR A 336 1.53 19.58 16.75
CA THR A 336 2.58 19.02 15.89
C THR A 336 2.09 17.88 15.00
N SER A 337 0.77 17.67 14.89
CA SER A 337 0.20 16.55 14.16
C SER A 337 0.56 16.59 12.68
N GLY A 338 1.11 15.48 12.18
CA GLY A 338 1.24 15.22 10.75
C GLY A 338 0.08 14.40 10.18
N ARG A 339 -0.96 14.10 10.97
CA ARG A 339 -2.05 13.17 10.63
C ARG A 339 -2.88 13.63 9.43
N ASP A 340 -3.11 12.73 8.48
CA ASP A 340 -4.02 12.95 7.37
C ASP A 340 -5.49 12.84 7.80
N SER A 341 -6.36 13.65 7.20
CA SER A 341 -7.80 13.45 7.33
C SER A 341 -8.24 12.21 6.54
N PRO A 342 -9.39 11.59 6.87
CA PRO A 342 -9.90 10.46 6.08
C PRO A 342 -10.09 10.79 4.60
N ILE A 343 -10.36 12.06 4.26
CA ILE A 343 -10.52 12.53 2.88
C ILE A 343 -9.15 12.66 2.19
N ASP A 344 -8.16 13.23 2.87
CA ASP A 344 -6.80 13.40 2.33
C ASP A 344 -6.09 12.04 2.12
N GLN A 345 -6.29 11.10 3.03
CA GLN A 345 -5.72 9.75 2.91
C GLN A 345 -6.33 8.95 1.76
N ARG A 346 -7.66 8.98 1.60
CA ARG A 346 -8.32 8.36 0.43
C ARG A 346 -7.92 9.03 -0.87
N ARG A 347 -7.72 10.35 -0.86
CA ARG A 347 -7.25 11.14 -2.00
C ARG A 347 -5.89 10.69 -2.52
N HIS A 348 -4.85 10.59 -1.68
CA HIS A 348 -3.57 10.06 -2.16
C HIS A 348 -3.68 8.57 -2.46
N GLY A 349 -4.45 7.81 -1.68
CA GLY A 349 -4.65 6.37 -1.87
C GLY A 349 -5.22 6.03 -3.24
N GLU A 350 -6.27 6.74 -3.66
CA GLU A 350 -6.92 6.56 -4.95
C GLU A 350 -5.95 6.81 -6.10
N PHE A 351 -5.13 7.88 -6.04
CA PHE A 351 -4.09 8.10 -7.05
C PHE A 351 -3.03 7.01 -7.03
N LEU A 352 -2.46 6.67 -5.86
CA LEU A 352 -1.36 5.72 -5.74
C LEU A 352 -1.78 4.34 -6.25
N MET A 353 -2.89 3.79 -5.77
CA MET A 353 -3.37 2.48 -6.20
C MET A 353 -3.86 2.49 -7.65
N SER A 354 -4.62 3.51 -8.08
CA SER A 354 -5.17 3.53 -9.44
C SER A 354 -4.08 3.76 -10.49
N SER A 355 -3.16 4.71 -10.26
CA SER A 355 -2.06 4.99 -11.21
C SER A 355 -1.09 3.82 -11.35
N PHE A 356 -0.88 3.04 -10.28
CA PHE A 356 -0.10 1.80 -10.32
C PHE A 356 -0.69 0.79 -11.31
N PHE A 357 -1.96 0.38 -11.13
CA PHE A 357 -2.59 -0.58 -12.05
C PHE A 357 -2.74 -0.02 -13.46
N ARG A 358 -3.06 1.27 -13.59
CA ARG A 358 -3.15 1.95 -14.89
C ARG A 358 -1.83 1.94 -15.66
N LEU A 359 -0.72 2.16 -14.97
CA LEU A 359 0.61 2.07 -15.58
C LEU A 359 1.01 0.62 -15.90
N PHE A 360 0.96 -0.27 -14.90
CA PHE A 360 1.59 -1.59 -14.97
C PHE A 360 0.70 -2.72 -15.54
N LEU A 361 -0.60 -2.49 -15.72
CA LEU A 361 -1.50 -3.37 -16.48
C LEU A 361 -2.04 -2.67 -17.74
N GLY A 362 -2.47 -1.41 -17.61
CA GLY A 362 -3.08 -0.64 -18.70
C GLY A 362 -2.09 -0.04 -19.69
N ASN A 363 -0.80 -0.04 -19.37
CA ASN A 363 0.26 0.63 -20.13
C ASN A 363 0.03 2.15 -20.27
N GLU A 364 -0.67 2.77 -19.32
CA GLU A 364 -0.99 4.20 -19.30
C GLU A 364 0.21 5.05 -18.88
N THR A 365 1.10 5.31 -19.84
CA THR A 365 2.41 5.95 -19.62
C THR A 365 2.36 7.37 -19.06
N GLN A 366 1.20 8.05 -19.04
CA GLN A 366 1.07 9.36 -18.38
C GLN A 366 1.35 9.31 -16.86
N PHE A 367 1.29 8.12 -16.24
CA PHE A 367 1.66 7.92 -14.83
C PHE A 367 3.15 7.58 -14.64
N SER A 368 3.88 7.24 -15.71
CA SER A 368 5.32 6.91 -15.67
C SER A 368 6.17 7.99 -14.96
N PRO A 369 5.94 9.31 -15.13
CA PRO A 369 6.73 10.32 -14.43
C PRO A 369 6.67 10.22 -12.91
N TYR A 370 5.55 9.81 -12.31
CA TYR A 370 5.48 9.58 -10.86
C TYR A 370 6.16 8.28 -10.45
N TRP A 371 6.00 7.20 -11.22
CA TRP A 371 6.55 5.87 -10.88
C TRP A 371 8.02 5.66 -11.26
N SER A 372 8.59 6.50 -12.11
CA SER A 372 10.04 6.77 -12.21
C SER A 372 10.51 7.82 -11.18
N GLY A 373 9.54 8.49 -10.52
CA GLY A 373 9.66 9.63 -9.63
C GLY A 373 10.27 10.89 -10.26
N MET A 374 10.36 10.98 -11.59
CA MET A 374 10.72 12.19 -12.32
C MET A 374 9.70 13.34 -12.16
N ALA A 375 8.55 13.08 -11.56
CA ALA A 375 7.56 14.06 -11.13
C ALA A 375 7.12 13.81 -9.68
N SER A 376 6.85 14.89 -8.94
CA SER A 376 6.19 14.84 -7.63
C SER A 376 4.78 14.23 -7.72
N LEU A 377 4.27 13.77 -6.58
CA LEU A 377 2.84 13.44 -6.43
C LEU A 377 2.00 14.68 -6.85
N PRO A 378 1.03 14.56 -7.77
CA PRO A 378 0.43 15.76 -8.36
C PRO A 378 -0.57 16.42 -7.40
N ALA A 379 -0.73 17.74 -7.52
CA ALA A 379 -1.41 18.60 -6.53
C ALA A 379 -2.78 18.09 -6.02
N ASP A 380 -3.60 17.50 -6.90
CA ASP A 380 -4.94 17.04 -6.52
C ASP A 380 -4.92 15.75 -5.67
N ALA A 381 -3.81 14.99 -5.66
CA ALA A 381 -3.56 13.87 -4.75
C ALA A 381 -3.03 14.33 -3.38
N CYS A 382 -2.69 15.60 -3.20
CA CYS A 382 -2.02 16.06 -2.00
C CYS A 382 -3.02 16.32 -0.86
N PRO A 383 -2.64 16.02 0.40
CA PRO A 383 -3.37 16.47 1.57
C PRO A 383 -3.53 18.00 1.60
N VAL A 384 -4.75 18.49 1.86
CA VAL A 384 -5.07 19.94 1.88
C VAL A 384 -5.50 20.49 3.25
N GLY A 385 -5.58 19.64 4.27
CA GLY A 385 -5.92 20.05 5.63
C GLY A 385 -4.98 21.10 6.24
N SER A 386 -5.48 21.91 7.17
CA SER A 386 -4.73 23.02 7.79
C SER A 386 -3.51 22.60 8.61
N ALA A 387 -3.46 21.35 9.09
CA ALA A 387 -2.28 20.77 9.74
C ALA A 387 -1.09 20.60 8.76
N ASN A 388 -1.38 20.50 7.46
CA ASN A 388 -0.38 20.30 6.40
C ASN A 388 0.04 21.61 5.72
N ALA A 389 -0.35 22.77 6.25
CA ALA A 389 -0.12 24.06 5.62
C ALA A 389 1.37 24.42 5.56
N GLY A 390 1.95 24.30 4.36
CA GLY A 390 3.36 24.62 4.07
C GLY A 390 4.25 23.43 3.79
N GLN A 391 3.77 22.20 3.99
CA GLN A 391 4.47 20.98 3.54
C GLN A 391 4.28 20.78 2.04
N ARG A 392 5.33 20.35 1.34
CA ARG A 392 5.25 19.92 -0.06
C ARG A 392 4.70 18.49 -0.15
N CYS A 393 4.10 18.16 -1.28
CA CYS A 393 3.46 16.85 -1.48
C CYS A 393 4.46 15.68 -1.45
N ASP A 394 5.69 15.93 -1.93
CA ASP A 394 6.87 15.05 -1.86
C ASP A 394 7.51 14.96 -0.46
N GLU A 395 7.04 15.74 0.52
CA GLU A 395 7.38 15.58 1.95
C GLU A 395 6.34 14.70 2.67
N ARG A 396 5.17 14.45 2.05
CA ARG A 396 4.09 13.59 2.59
C ARG A 396 4.21 12.14 2.16
N VAL A 397 4.77 11.88 0.97
CA VAL A 397 4.86 10.54 0.39
C VAL A 397 6.28 10.29 -0.14
N HIS A 398 7.07 9.52 0.60
CA HIS A 398 8.39 9.08 0.15
C HIS A 398 8.24 7.87 -0.78
N LEU A 399 8.85 7.95 -1.97
CA LEU A 399 8.89 6.88 -2.96
C LEU A 399 10.30 6.30 -3.05
N THR A 400 10.40 5.00 -2.85
CA THR A 400 11.62 4.19 -3.04
C THR A 400 11.39 3.23 -4.20
N ILE A 401 12.36 3.15 -5.12
CA ILE A 401 12.26 2.40 -6.38
C ILE A 401 13.45 1.44 -6.48
N GLN A 402 13.15 0.17 -6.76
CA GLN A 402 14.11 -0.80 -7.27
C GLN A 402 13.72 -1.16 -8.72
N THR A 403 14.61 -0.84 -9.65
CA THR A 403 14.50 -1.29 -11.05
C THR A 403 14.97 -2.75 -11.22
N PRO A 404 14.59 -3.43 -12.31
CA PRO A 404 15.12 -4.76 -12.64
C PRO A 404 16.65 -4.77 -12.75
N LYS A 405 17.28 -5.94 -12.64
CA LYS A 405 18.74 -6.06 -12.62
C LYS A 405 19.41 -5.52 -13.88
N GLU A 406 18.73 -5.61 -15.00
CA GLU A 406 19.16 -5.13 -16.33
C GLU A 406 19.13 -3.60 -16.45
N GLN A 407 18.43 -2.92 -15.53
CA GLN A 407 18.26 -1.47 -15.50
C GLN A 407 19.05 -0.80 -14.35
N ARG A 408 19.92 -1.54 -13.66
CA ARG A 408 20.73 -1.03 -12.54
C ARG A 408 22.16 -1.58 -12.52
N LEU A 409 23.02 -0.86 -11.82
CA LEU A 409 24.35 -1.31 -11.41
C LEU A 409 24.49 -1.15 -9.90
N GLU A 410 24.77 -2.26 -9.21
CA GLU A 410 25.03 -2.26 -7.78
C GLU A 410 26.50 -1.89 -7.51
N ILE A 411 26.72 -0.75 -6.85
CA ILE A 411 28.02 -0.39 -6.29
C ILE A 411 28.20 -1.17 -4.99
N ASP A 412 27.24 -1.04 -4.07
CA ASP A 412 27.26 -1.68 -2.76
C ASP A 412 25.84 -1.81 -2.18
N ASN A 413 25.29 -3.02 -2.18
CA ASN A 413 24.03 -3.39 -1.53
C ASN A 413 24.15 -3.56 0.00
N THR A 414 25.35 -3.36 0.54
CA THR A 414 25.69 -3.40 1.96
C THR A 414 25.23 -4.67 2.69
N ALA A 415 25.16 -5.81 2.00
CA ALA A 415 24.65 -7.05 2.56
C ALA A 415 25.52 -7.66 3.68
N THR A 416 26.80 -7.27 3.79
CA THR A 416 27.75 -7.86 4.76
C THR A 416 28.76 -6.84 5.29
N ALA A 417 29.48 -7.21 6.35
CA ALA A 417 30.55 -6.39 6.92
C ALA A 417 31.74 -6.12 5.97
N THR A 418 31.84 -6.80 4.82
CA THR A 418 32.83 -6.50 3.78
C THR A 418 32.68 -5.08 3.24
N SER A 419 31.47 -4.52 3.21
CA SER A 419 31.18 -3.14 2.79
C SER A 419 31.83 -2.08 3.69
N LEU A 420 32.46 -2.45 4.82
CA LEU A 420 33.30 -1.54 5.61
C LEU A 420 34.65 -1.24 4.96
N THR A 421 35.11 -2.09 4.03
CA THR A 421 36.44 -1.96 3.40
C THR A 421 36.42 -2.07 1.88
N SER A 422 35.40 -2.70 1.29
CA SER A 422 35.28 -2.82 -0.18
C SER A 422 33.84 -3.01 -0.66
N ASN A 423 33.52 -2.43 -1.80
CA ASN A 423 32.22 -2.54 -2.47
C ASN A 423 32.13 -3.76 -3.41
N GLN A 424 30.96 -3.98 -4.05
CA GLN A 424 30.74 -5.10 -4.98
C GLN A 424 31.53 -4.98 -6.30
N LEU A 425 31.97 -3.77 -6.66
CA LEU A 425 32.85 -3.50 -7.81
C LEU A 425 34.34 -3.75 -7.50
N GLY A 426 34.66 -4.21 -6.28
CA GLY A 426 36.03 -4.47 -5.82
C GLY A 426 36.83 -3.19 -5.49
N GLY A 427 36.19 -2.03 -5.49
CA GLY A 427 36.79 -0.76 -5.05
C GLY A 427 36.79 -0.62 -3.54
N ALA A 428 37.77 0.12 -2.99
CA ALA A 428 37.86 0.32 -1.56
C ALA A 428 36.78 1.28 -1.03
N ASN A 429 36.21 0.93 0.12
CA ASN A 429 35.39 1.80 0.96
C ASN A 429 36.24 2.40 2.07
N SER A 430 36.00 3.66 2.43
CA SER A 430 36.76 4.38 3.45
C SER A 430 35.96 5.54 4.04
N THR A 431 36.36 6.02 5.22
CA THR A 431 35.77 7.20 5.87
C THR A 431 36.84 8.17 6.34
N SER A 432 36.52 9.47 6.40
CA SER A 432 37.33 10.48 7.11
C SER A 432 36.46 11.26 8.08
N ASP A 433 37.07 11.67 9.20
CA ASP A 433 36.43 12.53 10.21
C ASP A 433 35.11 11.94 10.74
N THR A 434 35.06 10.61 10.83
CA THR A 434 33.92 9.81 11.28
C THR A 434 34.28 9.13 12.60
N ASP A 435 33.46 9.33 13.63
CA ASP A 435 33.74 8.81 14.98
C ASP A 435 33.36 7.34 15.13
N ARG A 436 32.35 6.88 14.36
CA ARG A 436 31.94 5.47 14.30
C ARG A 436 31.45 5.09 12.90
N PHE A 437 32.02 4.02 12.36
CA PHE A 437 31.64 3.42 11.08
C PHE A 437 31.59 1.90 11.25
N GLU A 438 30.41 1.30 11.11
CA GLU A 438 30.20 -0.13 11.36
C GLU A 438 29.12 -0.73 10.46
N PHE A 439 29.17 -2.04 10.30
CA PHE A 439 28.09 -2.79 9.66
C PHE A 439 27.09 -3.23 10.71
N CYS A 440 25.80 -3.11 10.39
CA CYS A 440 24.73 -3.59 11.26
C CYS A 440 23.62 -4.24 10.44
N SER A 441 22.79 -5.04 11.11
CA SER A 441 21.61 -5.66 10.54
C SER A 441 20.54 -5.86 11.61
N THR A 442 19.29 -5.85 11.18
CA THR A 442 18.09 -6.23 11.93
C THR A 442 17.86 -7.75 11.94
N ARG A 443 18.59 -8.51 11.11
CA ARG A 443 18.65 -9.97 11.22
C ARG A 443 19.70 -10.36 12.25
N ASN A 444 19.31 -11.23 13.19
CA ASN A 444 20.24 -11.85 14.11
C ASN A 444 21.04 -13.00 13.44
N GLU A 445 21.94 -13.65 14.18
CA GLU A 445 22.74 -14.78 13.68
C GLU A 445 21.92 -16.00 13.23
N SER A 446 20.69 -16.18 13.75
CA SER A 446 19.76 -17.22 13.28
C SER A 446 18.91 -16.80 12.08
N GLY A 447 19.21 -15.65 11.47
CA GLY A 447 18.48 -15.07 10.34
C GLY A 447 17.12 -14.47 10.73
N THR A 448 16.73 -14.51 12.00
CA THR A 448 15.46 -13.97 12.50
C THR A 448 15.47 -12.45 12.44
N VAL A 449 14.54 -11.87 11.69
CA VAL A 449 14.31 -10.42 11.64
C VAL A 449 13.74 -9.95 12.97
N ASN A 450 14.32 -8.90 13.53
CA ASN A 450 13.74 -8.14 14.64
C ASN A 450 14.04 -6.66 14.42
N SER A 451 13.31 -5.75 15.06
CA SER A 451 13.47 -4.30 14.80
C SER A 451 14.72 -3.68 15.41
N THR A 452 15.57 -4.47 16.06
CA THR A 452 16.81 -4.03 16.73
C THR A 452 18.03 -4.70 16.10
N GLY A 453 19.22 -4.18 16.37
CA GLY A 453 20.49 -4.74 15.84
C GLY A 453 21.33 -3.73 15.05
N CYS A 454 20.70 -2.67 14.56
CA CYS A 454 21.39 -1.42 14.24
C CYS A 454 21.30 -0.42 15.41
N PRO A 455 22.18 0.60 15.50
CA PRO A 455 22.20 1.58 16.61
C PRO A 455 21.03 2.60 16.59
N SER A 456 19.81 2.07 16.66
CA SER A 456 18.52 2.76 16.76
C SER A 456 17.65 2.00 17.76
N LEU A 457 16.68 2.68 18.39
CA LEU A 457 15.66 2.02 19.21
C LEU A 457 14.82 1.05 18.37
N ARG A 458 14.45 1.43 17.14
CA ARG A 458 13.80 0.55 16.15
C ARG A 458 14.21 0.91 14.73
N THR A 459 14.40 -0.11 13.88
CA THR A 459 14.68 -0.01 12.45
C THR A 459 13.79 -0.99 11.69
N TRP A 460 13.03 -0.50 10.71
CA TRP A 460 12.13 -1.30 9.88
C TRP A 460 12.72 -1.48 8.48
N ALA A 461 13.70 -2.37 8.39
CA ALA A 461 14.34 -2.89 7.19
C ALA A 461 14.87 -4.29 7.51
N THR A 462 15.14 -5.14 6.51
CA THR A 462 15.92 -6.39 6.68
C THR A 462 17.29 -6.33 6.02
N SER A 463 17.50 -5.35 5.14
CA SER A 463 18.77 -5.10 4.45
C SER A 463 19.92 -4.91 5.45
N GLY A 464 21.09 -5.45 5.12
CA GLY A 464 22.33 -5.09 5.81
C GLY A 464 22.66 -3.61 5.58
N GLN A 465 23.25 -2.94 6.56
CA GLN A 465 23.40 -1.48 6.57
C GLN A 465 24.82 -1.08 6.99
N LEU A 466 25.30 0.01 6.41
CA LEU A 466 26.42 0.79 6.95
C LEU A 466 25.87 1.85 7.91
N TYR A 467 26.26 1.77 9.17
CA TYR A 467 26.00 2.80 10.16
C TYR A 467 27.17 3.78 10.23
N LEU A 468 26.87 5.07 10.11
CA LEU A 468 27.83 6.16 10.21
C LEU A 468 27.37 7.15 11.27
N GLU A 469 28.26 7.51 12.19
CA GLU A 469 28.03 8.50 13.23
C GLU A 469 29.26 9.40 13.40
N SER A 470 29.02 10.71 13.50
CA SER A 470 30.05 11.69 13.81
C SER A 470 29.51 12.97 14.42
N ASP A 471 30.27 13.57 15.34
CA ASP A 471 30.05 14.92 15.90
C ASP A 471 30.90 16.01 15.21
N ASN A 472 31.72 15.64 14.20
CA ASN A 472 32.62 16.57 13.50
C ASN A 472 31.86 17.55 12.60
N SER A 473 32.48 18.68 12.24
CA SER A 473 31.84 19.71 11.40
C SER A 473 31.67 19.30 9.93
N GLU A 474 32.48 18.36 9.46
CA GLU A 474 32.30 17.64 8.19
C GLU A 474 32.78 16.19 8.42
N SER A 475 32.12 15.21 7.83
CA SER A 475 32.57 13.81 7.79
C SER A 475 32.30 13.20 6.43
N ARG A 476 33.09 12.19 6.03
CA ARG A 476 33.04 11.62 4.68
C ARG A 476 32.95 10.10 4.69
N PHE A 477 32.13 9.57 3.79
CA PHE A 477 32.20 8.19 3.30
C PHE A 477 32.60 8.23 1.82
N LYS A 478 33.57 7.38 1.43
CA LYS A 478 34.12 7.32 0.08
C LYS A 478 34.16 5.88 -0.42
N THR A 479 33.67 5.66 -1.63
CA THR A 479 33.72 4.38 -2.35
C THR A 479 34.38 4.56 -3.72
N GLN A 480 35.28 3.64 -4.08
CA GLN A 480 35.98 3.64 -5.37
C GLN A 480 35.16 2.92 -6.44
N LEU A 481 35.02 3.53 -7.62
CA LEU A 481 34.23 3.02 -8.74
C LEU A 481 35.08 2.29 -9.79
N ASN A 482 36.41 2.51 -9.79
CA ASN A 482 37.40 1.80 -10.61
C ASN A 482 37.30 2.00 -12.15
N ASP A 483 37.16 3.26 -12.60
CA ASP A 483 37.05 3.64 -14.02
C ASP A 483 35.77 3.08 -14.66
N LEU A 484 34.64 3.49 -14.09
CA LEU A 484 33.32 2.92 -14.33
C LEU A 484 32.52 3.72 -15.37
N ASP A 485 32.08 3.04 -16.43
CA ASP A 485 31.05 3.55 -17.34
C ASP A 485 29.67 3.41 -16.70
N VAL A 486 28.98 4.55 -16.54
CA VAL A 486 27.60 4.65 -16.07
C VAL A 486 26.69 5.36 -17.06
N THR A 487 27.13 5.59 -18.30
CA THR A 487 26.33 6.21 -19.37
C THR A 487 24.99 5.52 -19.68
N PRO A 488 24.77 4.21 -19.40
CA PRO A 488 23.45 3.59 -19.55
C PRO A 488 22.40 4.00 -18.48
N TYR A 489 22.81 4.70 -17.42
CA TYR A 489 21.96 5.04 -16.27
C TYR A 489 21.64 6.54 -16.20
N ASP A 490 20.55 6.91 -15.53
CA ASP A 490 20.10 8.30 -15.40
C ASP A 490 20.21 8.88 -13.98
N SER A 491 20.36 8.01 -12.97
CA SER A 491 20.29 8.39 -11.56
C SER A 491 21.35 7.67 -10.71
N LEU A 492 22.02 8.42 -9.84
CA LEU A 492 22.67 7.88 -8.65
C LEU A 492 21.62 7.71 -7.55
N THR A 493 21.60 6.56 -6.89
CA THR A 493 20.59 6.19 -5.90
C THR A 493 21.22 5.47 -4.71
N PHE A 494 20.66 5.68 -3.52
CA PHE A 494 20.97 4.94 -2.29
C PHE A 494 19.83 5.12 -1.29
N ARG A 495 19.71 4.22 -0.32
CA ARG A 495 18.70 4.34 0.75
C ARG A 495 19.34 4.80 2.05
N VAL A 496 18.62 5.66 2.76
CA VAL A 496 19.03 6.26 4.03
C VAL A 496 17.92 6.17 5.07
N GLY A 497 18.31 6.00 6.33
CA GLY A 497 17.46 6.26 7.49
C GLY A 497 18.24 7.00 8.57
N VAL A 498 17.58 7.92 9.28
CA VAL A 498 18.18 8.57 10.46
C VAL A 498 17.78 7.78 11.71
N PRO A 499 18.75 7.26 12.49
CA PRO A 499 18.47 6.44 13.67
C PRO A 499 17.61 7.14 14.72
N VAL A 500 16.50 6.53 15.10
CA VAL A 500 15.72 6.92 16.28
C VAL A 500 16.51 6.59 17.54
N LYS A 501 16.88 7.61 18.31
CA LYS A 501 17.47 7.47 19.66
C LYS A 501 16.57 8.15 20.70
N ALA A 502 16.64 7.71 21.95
CA ALA A 502 15.99 8.40 23.07
C ALA A 502 16.52 9.85 23.15
N ALA A 503 15.67 10.82 23.47
CA ALA A 503 16.00 12.25 23.35
C ALA A 503 17.26 12.66 24.13
N GLU A 504 17.48 12.10 25.31
CA GLU A 504 18.70 12.29 26.13
C GLU A 504 20.00 11.75 25.51
N ASN A 505 19.88 10.86 24.51
CA ASN A 505 20.97 10.21 23.78
C ASN A 505 20.95 10.54 22.27
N ASN A 506 20.12 11.49 21.83
CA ASN A 506 20.04 11.94 20.45
C ASN A 506 20.74 13.30 20.31
N PRO A 507 21.95 13.39 19.71
CA PRO A 507 22.63 14.66 19.49
C PRO A 507 21.99 15.48 18.37
N LEU A 508 21.11 14.89 17.55
CA LEU A 508 20.48 15.56 16.42
C LEU A 508 19.21 16.30 16.85
N THR A 509 19.24 17.63 16.73
CA THR A 509 18.07 18.51 16.89
C THR A 509 17.42 18.92 15.57
N THR A 510 18.08 18.63 14.44
CA THR A 510 17.60 18.84 13.07
C THR A 510 18.01 17.64 12.19
N ALA A 511 17.39 17.50 11.01
CA ALA A 511 17.80 16.47 10.06
C ALA A 511 19.27 16.67 9.61
N PRO A 512 20.06 15.60 9.44
CA PRO A 512 21.43 15.70 8.93
C PRO A 512 21.46 16.35 7.54
N ASN A 513 22.52 17.10 7.23
CA ASN A 513 22.77 17.61 5.89
C ASN A 513 23.81 16.74 5.18
N MET A 514 23.53 16.35 3.93
CA MET A 514 24.35 15.49 3.10
C MET A 514 24.53 16.08 1.70
N ARG A 515 25.76 16.02 1.19
CA ARG A 515 26.09 16.27 -0.21
C ARG A 515 26.69 15.01 -0.81
N ALA A 516 26.41 14.72 -2.08
CA ALA A 516 27.10 13.69 -2.84
C ALA A 516 28.11 14.32 -3.79
N MET A 517 29.25 13.69 -4.00
CA MET A 517 30.27 14.11 -4.97
C MET A 517 30.65 12.93 -5.85
N LEU A 518 30.58 13.14 -7.17
CA LEU A 518 31.16 12.22 -8.16
C LEU A 518 32.46 12.83 -8.69
N THR A 519 33.44 11.97 -8.95
CA THR A 519 34.75 12.30 -9.51
C THR A 519 35.10 11.32 -10.63
N ASP A 520 35.58 11.81 -11.77
CA ASP A 520 36.10 10.99 -12.87
C ASP A 520 37.62 10.70 -12.75
N THR A 521 38.14 9.81 -13.58
CA THR A 521 39.58 9.45 -13.59
C THR A 521 40.49 10.56 -14.14
N PHE A 522 39.92 11.59 -14.78
CA PHE A 522 40.63 12.82 -15.17
C PHE A 522 40.75 13.83 -14.02
N GLY A 523 40.02 13.61 -12.92
CA GLY A 523 40.04 14.43 -11.72
C GLY A 523 39.02 15.58 -11.70
N GLN A 524 38.06 15.62 -12.63
CA GLN A 524 36.93 16.55 -12.50
C GLN A 524 35.95 16.02 -11.46
N SER A 525 35.37 16.91 -10.68
CA SER A 525 34.45 16.56 -9.58
C SER A 525 33.31 17.56 -9.48
N THR A 526 32.10 17.06 -9.24
CA THR A 526 30.93 17.90 -8.99
C THR A 526 30.23 17.47 -7.71
N VAL A 527 29.87 18.45 -6.88
CA VAL A 527 29.16 18.26 -5.60
C VAL A 527 27.70 18.67 -5.76
N VAL A 528 26.79 17.81 -5.32
CA VAL A 528 25.34 18.00 -5.37
C VAL A 528 24.77 17.92 -3.96
N ASP A 529 23.95 18.89 -3.58
CA ASP A 529 23.20 18.89 -2.31
C ASP A 529 21.99 17.94 -2.40
N VAL A 530 21.91 16.98 -1.47
CA VAL A 530 20.82 16.00 -1.43
C VAL A 530 19.47 16.67 -1.17
N ALA A 531 19.43 17.71 -0.34
CA ALA A 531 18.20 18.42 0.02
C ALA A 531 17.56 19.16 -1.16
N SER A 532 18.30 19.36 -2.26
CA SER A 532 17.76 19.90 -3.51
C SER A 532 16.91 18.91 -4.31
N TYR A 533 17.00 17.60 -4.01
CA TYR A 533 16.38 16.53 -4.81
C TYR A 533 15.58 15.50 -3.99
N SER A 534 15.81 15.38 -2.68
CA SER A 534 15.08 14.44 -1.83
C SER A 534 14.86 14.96 -0.40
N ASN A 535 13.66 14.71 0.11
CA ASN A 535 13.29 14.92 1.52
C ASN A 535 13.32 13.59 2.31
N ALA A 536 13.88 12.51 1.75
CA ALA A 536 13.99 11.19 2.40
C ALA A 536 14.91 11.20 3.63
N LEU A 537 15.75 12.23 3.79
CA LEU A 537 16.62 12.44 4.93
C LEU A 537 15.92 13.36 5.96
N TYR A 538 15.10 12.77 6.83
CA TYR A 538 14.34 13.46 7.87
C TYR A 538 14.63 12.87 9.26
N LEU A 539 14.45 13.67 10.32
CA LEU A 539 14.34 13.13 11.68
C LEU A 539 12.98 12.43 11.82
N PRO A 540 12.92 11.13 12.15
CA PRO A 540 11.64 10.43 12.26
C PRO A 540 10.75 11.08 13.33
N PRO A 541 9.57 11.60 12.96
CA PRO A 541 8.72 12.32 13.89
C PRO A 541 7.99 11.35 14.83
N GLY A 542 7.57 11.88 15.98
CA GLY A 542 6.91 11.12 17.04
C GLY A 542 7.77 10.88 18.28
N ASP A 543 7.22 10.21 19.28
CA ASP A 543 7.93 9.85 20.52
C ASP A 543 8.88 8.65 20.27
N PRO A 544 10.20 8.78 20.47
CA PRO A 544 11.15 7.67 20.30
C PRO A 544 10.95 6.53 21.31
N LEU A 545 10.36 6.79 22.49
CA LEU A 545 10.14 5.79 23.53
C LEU A 545 8.80 5.05 23.39
N ASN A 546 7.82 5.65 22.73
CA ASN A 546 6.58 4.99 22.37
C ASN A 546 6.85 3.90 21.33
N THR A 547 6.26 2.71 21.49
CA THR A 547 6.38 1.58 20.53
C THR A 547 5.81 1.90 19.15
N GLU A 548 4.81 2.78 19.10
CA GLU A 548 4.10 3.20 17.89
C GLU A 548 4.56 4.58 17.37
N GLY A 549 5.46 5.26 18.11
CA GLY A 549 5.91 6.62 17.80
C GLY A 549 6.97 6.67 16.69
N ALA A 550 8.15 7.24 16.99
CA ALA A 550 9.18 7.43 15.97
C ALA A 550 9.78 6.11 15.43
N LYS A 551 10.06 6.05 14.12
CA LYS A 551 10.45 4.83 13.41
C LYS A 551 11.59 5.08 12.39
N THR A 552 12.73 4.38 12.50
CA THR A 552 13.73 4.42 11.43
C THR A 552 13.29 3.57 10.25
N LEU A 553 13.17 4.19 9.07
CA LEU A 553 12.88 3.56 7.78
C LEU A 553 13.99 3.90 6.79
N LEU A 554 14.31 2.97 5.89
CA LEU A 554 15.28 3.19 4.82
C LEU A 554 14.57 3.66 3.55
N ASN A 555 14.69 4.97 3.27
CA ASN A 555 14.05 5.66 2.14
C ASN A 555 15.08 6.08 1.08
N MET A 556 14.68 6.08 -0.18
CA MET A 556 15.55 6.40 -1.32
C MET A 556 15.92 7.88 -1.40
N ILE A 557 17.22 8.15 -1.43
CA ILE A 557 17.78 9.34 -2.08
C ILE A 557 18.02 8.98 -3.56
N ARG A 558 17.66 9.91 -4.45
CA ARG A 558 17.93 9.86 -5.88
C ARG A 558 18.47 11.20 -6.33
N LEU A 559 19.60 11.17 -7.01
CA LEU A 559 20.26 12.33 -7.61
C LEU A 559 20.40 12.07 -9.13
N PRO A 560 19.73 12.85 -10.00
CA PRO A 560 19.87 12.70 -11.45
C PRO A 560 21.33 12.93 -11.86
N LEU A 561 21.91 12.09 -12.72
CA LEU A 561 23.30 12.24 -13.16
C LEU A 561 23.55 13.57 -13.87
N ALA A 562 22.55 14.10 -14.58
CA ALA A 562 22.56 15.44 -15.18
C ALA A 562 22.81 16.60 -14.18
N SER A 563 22.72 16.38 -12.86
CA SER A 563 23.10 17.36 -11.84
C SER A 563 24.62 17.43 -11.58
N PHE A 564 25.38 16.39 -11.91
CA PHE A 564 26.84 16.32 -11.75
C PHE A 564 27.57 16.86 -12.99
N GLN A 565 27.27 18.12 -13.34
CA GLN A 565 27.76 18.75 -14.58
C GLN A 565 29.29 18.77 -14.66
N GLY A 566 29.85 18.28 -15.77
CA GLY A 566 31.29 18.32 -16.06
C GLY A 566 32.09 17.08 -15.67
N VAL A 567 31.48 16.12 -14.98
CA VAL A 567 32.07 14.79 -14.72
C VAL A 567 31.94 13.92 -15.97
N ASP A 568 32.98 13.17 -16.33
CA ASP A 568 32.90 12.14 -17.36
C ASP A 568 32.26 10.85 -16.82
N PHE A 569 31.12 10.46 -17.38
CA PHE A 569 30.37 9.27 -16.97
C PHE A 569 30.84 7.97 -17.64
N GLU A 570 31.73 8.01 -18.65
CA GLU A 570 32.39 6.81 -19.18
C GLU A 570 33.54 6.35 -18.23
N HIS A 571 33.97 7.23 -17.33
CA HIS A 571 35.25 7.14 -16.62
C HIS A 571 35.16 7.50 -15.12
N LEU A 572 34.10 7.06 -14.42
CA LEU A 572 33.93 7.40 -13.01
C LEU A 572 34.98 6.74 -12.09
N ALA A 573 35.65 7.56 -11.28
CA ALA A 573 36.67 7.12 -10.34
C ALA A 573 36.11 6.86 -8.94
N THR A 574 35.32 7.79 -8.37
CA THR A 574 34.85 7.70 -6.97
C THR A 574 33.51 8.38 -6.73
N LEU A 575 32.75 7.82 -5.77
CA LEU A 575 31.61 8.47 -5.12
C LEU A 575 32.00 8.82 -3.67
N GLU A 576 31.72 10.05 -3.24
CA GLU A 576 31.81 10.48 -1.85
C GLU A 576 30.46 11.00 -1.35
N LEU A 577 30.06 10.58 -0.14
CA LEU A 577 29.02 11.25 0.65
C LEU A 577 29.70 12.13 1.71
N ILE A 578 29.31 13.40 1.73
CA ILE A 578 29.90 14.45 2.58
C ILE A 578 28.81 14.98 3.50
N HIS A 579 28.89 14.68 4.78
CA HIS A 579 27.95 15.15 5.81
C HIS A 579 28.45 16.45 6.43
N VAL A 580 27.54 17.37 6.75
CA VAL A 580 27.89 18.68 7.32
C VAL A 580 27.26 18.83 8.71
N GLY A 581 28.12 19.02 9.71
CA GLY A 581 27.75 18.97 11.13
C GLY A 581 27.52 17.56 11.65
N PRO A 582 27.08 17.44 12.92
CA PRO A 582 26.79 16.16 13.54
C PRO A 582 25.80 15.33 12.72
N THR A 583 26.09 14.04 12.57
CA THR A 583 25.34 13.13 11.70
C THR A 583 25.24 11.74 12.31
N GLN A 584 24.10 11.09 12.08
CA GLN A 584 23.86 9.67 12.39
C GLN A 584 23.00 9.10 11.27
N LEU A 585 23.47 8.05 10.61
CA LEU A 585 22.86 7.52 9.39
C LEU A 585 22.97 5.99 9.34
N GLN A 586 21.92 5.35 8.84
CA GLN A 586 21.96 4.00 8.28
C GLN A 586 21.88 4.13 6.76
N LEU A 587 22.82 3.50 6.04
CA LEU A 587 22.97 3.61 4.59
C LEU A 587 23.00 2.21 3.95
N THR A 588 22.34 2.07 2.79
CA THR A 588 22.35 0.84 1.98
C THR A 588 22.09 1.16 0.51
N ASP A 589 22.20 0.15 -0.35
CA ASP A 589 21.75 0.18 -1.76
C ASP A 589 22.37 1.27 -2.63
N PHE A 590 23.69 1.46 -2.53
CA PHE A 590 24.44 2.33 -3.43
C PHE A 590 24.40 1.77 -4.86
N GLN A 591 23.68 2.45 -5.75
CA GLN A 591 23.37 1.97 -7.10
C GLN A 591 23.30 3.11 -8.11
N PHE A 592 23.70 2.84 -9.36
CA PHE A 592 23.23 3.61 -10.52
C PHE A 592 22.00 2.92 -11.11
N GLN A 593 20.97 3.68 -11.49
CA GLN A 593 19.72 3.13 -12.04
C GLN A 593 19.24 3.92 -13.26
N ALA A 594 18.59 3.22 -14.19
CA ALA A 594 17.86 3.78 -15.33
C ALA A 594 16.37 3.87 -14.98
N LEU A 595 15.99 4.92 -14.24
CA LEU A 595 14.64 5.10 -13.72
C LEU A 595 13.66 5.58 -14.78
N ALA A 596 14.13 6.43 -15.70
CA ALA A 596 13.36 7.09 -16.76
C ALA A 596 13.44 6.40 -18.14
N GLY A 597 14.27 5.35 -18.27
CA GLY A 597 14.26 4.46 -19.44
C GLY A 597 12.89 3.81 -19.67
N GLU A 598 12.69 3.19 -20.84
CA GLU A 598 11.43 2.50 -21.13
C GLU A 598 11.08 1.54 -19.98
N LEU A 599 9.92 1.79 -19.38
CA LEU A 599 9.30 0.81 -18.50
C LEU A 599 9.05 -0.42 -19.37
N GLN A 600 9.81 -1.48 -19.13
CA GLN A 600 9.50 -2.79 -19.71
C GLN A 600 8.27 -3.33 -19.00
N LEU A 601 7.12 -2.80 -19.44
CA LEU A 601 5.81 -3.31 -19.12
C LEU A 601 5.75 -4.71 -19.73
N SER A 602 5.36 -5.70 -18.94
CA SER A 602 5.42 -7.10 -19.33
C SER A 602 4.36 -7.41 -20.39
N ASP A 603 4.69 -7.18 -21.66
CA ASP A 603 3.92 -7.71 -22.79
C ASP A 603 4.12 -9.23 -22.81
N SER A 604 3.19 -9.95 -22.20
CA SER A 604 3.07 -11.41 -22.32
C SER A 604 2.63 -11.75 -23.75
N ASP A 605 3.63 -11.91 -24.63
CA ASP A 605 3.62 -12.56 -25.94
C ASP A 605 2.24 -12.71 -26.61
N THR A 606 1.91 -11.79 -27.52
CA THR A 606 0.86 -11.99 -28.52
C THR A 606 1.49 -12.01 -29.92
N GLY A 607 1.35 -13.16 -30.60
CA GLY A 607 2.16 -13.46 -31.78
C GLY A 607 1.89 -12.57 -33.00
N THR A 608 2.96 -12.29 -33.74
CA THR A 608 3.05 -11.86 -35.16
C THR A 608 1.94 -10.93 -35.67
N PRO A 609 2.18 -9.60 -35.77
CA PRO A 609 1.18 -8.65 -36.26
C PRO A 609 0.77 -8.93 -37.72
N VAL A 610 -0.52 -9.21 -37.95
CA VAL A 610 -1.12 -9.14 -39.28
C VAL A 610 -1.42 -7.68 -39.60
N VAL A 611 -0.69 -7.11 -40.56
CA VAL A 611 -0.89 -5.72 -41.00
C VAL A 611 -2.25 -5.59 -41.71
N VAL A 612 -3.17 -4.84 -41.11
CA VAL A 612 -4.38 -4.33 -41.76
C VAL A 612 -4.34 -2.81 -41.75
N THR A 613 -4.31 -2.20 -42.93
CA THR A 613 -4.24 -0.74 -43.11
C THR A 613 -5.59 -0.06 -42.82
N PRO A 614 -5.63 1.08 -42.11
CA PRO A 614 -6.89 1.81 -41.88
C PRO A 614 -7.37 2.55 -43.13
N ASN A 615 -8.69 2.67 -43.28
CA ASN A 615 -9.31 3.63 -44.21
C ASN A 615 -9.79 4.87 -43.43
N GLU A 616 -9.64 6.05 -44.03
CA GLU A 616 -10.00 7.35 -43.44
C GLU A 616 -11.51 7.62 -43.42
N GLY A 617 -11.97 8.53 -42.55
CA GLY A 617 -13.26 9.21 -42.75
C GLY A 617 -13.86 10.00 -41.59
N SER A 618 -13.55 11.32 -41.50
CA SER A 618 -14.38 12.42 -40.90
C SER A 618 -14.86 12.33 -39.43
N GLY A 619 -15.00 13.41 -38.63
CA GLY A 619 -14.73 14.84 -38.84
C GLY A 619 -15.80 15.75 -38.18
N ASN A 620 -15.38 16.76 -37.39
CA ASN A 620 -16.18 17.91 -36.86
C ASN A 620 -17.32 17.60 -35.84
N THR A 621 -17.77 18.47 -34.91
CA THR A 621 -17.38 19.86 -34.52
C THR A 621 -17.87 20.22 -33.09
N VAL A 622 -17.29 21.30 -32.55
CA VAL A 622 -17.60 22.02 -31.29
C VAL A 622 -19.05 22.54 -31.15
N ASN A 623 -19.54 22.72 -29.91
CA ASN A 623 -19.95 24.06 -29.44
C ASN A 623 -20.17 24.17 -27.92
N ALA A 624 -20.08 25.39 -27.40
CA ALA A 624 -20.25 25.75 -25.98
C ALA A 624 -21.21 26.94 -25.83
N ASP A 625 -21.90 27.03 -24.69
CA ASP A 625 -22.64 28.20 -24.15
C ASP A 625 -23.32 27.79 -22.82
N SER A 626 -23.73 28.64 -21.88
CA SER A 626 -23.16 29.86 -21.26
C SER A 626 -24.06 30.29 -20.07
N ALA A 627 -23.52 31.06 -19.10
CA ALA A 627 -24.26 31.94 -18.15
C ALA A 627 -25.28 31.28 -17.14
N SER A 628 -25.71 31.88 -16.00
CA SER A 628 -25.23 32.99 -15.13
C SER A 628 -26.11 33.13 -13.87
N GLY A 629 -25.61 33.79 -12.80
CA GLY A 629 -26.37 34.26 -11.62
C GLY A 629 -26.54 33.20 -10.50
N GLY A 630 -26.39 33.45 -9.19
CA GLY A 630 -26.56 34.66 -8.35
C GLY A 630 -27.63 34.34 -7.27
N GLY A 631 -27.64 34.80 -6.02
CA GLY A 631 -26.75 35.62 -5.18
C GLY A 631 -27.47 35.95 -3.84
N GLY A 632 -26.74 36.21 -2.74
CA GLY A 632 -27.28 36.54 -1.39
C GLY A 632 -27.50 35.29 -0.49
N SER A 633 -26.95 35.13 0.72
CA SER A 633 -26.76 36.01 1.91
C SER A 633 -28.03 36.23 2.75
N THR A 634 -28.08 35.69 3.98
CA THR A 634 -28.12 36.44 5.27
C THR A 634 -28.25 35.55 6.54
N THR A 635 -27.24 35.63 7.42
CA THR A 635 -27.26 35.74 8.92
C THR A 635 -28.10 34.83 9.87
N LEU A 636 -27.37 34.18 10.81
CA LEU A 636 -27.51 34.00 12.30
C LEU A 636 -28.62 34.78 13.07
N PRO A 637 -29.03 34.44 14.34
CA PRO A 637 -28.40 33.60 15.41
C PRO A 637 -29.38 32.56 16.06
N GLY A 638 -29.18 31.87 17.21
CA GLY A 638 -28.04 31.66 18.15
C GLY A 638 -28.36 31.79 19.67
N LEU A 639 -28.39 30.68 20.44
CA LEU A 639 -28.53 30.55 21.92
C LEU A 639 -27.99 29.17 22.39
N THR A 640 -26.85 29.03 23.09
CA THR A 640 -26.57 29.12 24.55
C THR A 640 -27.23 28.10 25.50
N ALA A 641 -26.39 27.19 26.02
CA ALA A 641 -26.28 26.68 27.41
C ALA A 641 -27.42 25.86 28.09
N LEU A 642 -27.07 24.67 28.59
CA LEU A 642 -26.87 24.44 30.05
C LEU A 642 -25.99 23.19 30.32
N ALA A 643 -25.54 23.01 31.57
CA ALA A 643 -24.48 22.08 31.94
C ALA A 643 -24.84 21.15 33.13
N LEU A 644 -23.97 20.15 33.36
CA LEU A 644 -23.81 19.31 34.56
C LEU A 644 -24.98 18.41 35.01
N CYS A 645 -24.67 17.12 35.18
CA CYS A 645 -24.66 16.55 36.54
C CYS A 645 -23.70 15.35 36.66
N LEU A 646 -23.03 15.22 37.80
CA LEU A 646 -22.18 14.06 38.15
C LEU A 646 -23.04 12.88 38.62
N LEU A 647 -22.49 11.66 38.57
CA LEU A 647 -22.42 10.81 39.76
C LEU A 647 -21.38 9.69 39.61
N ALA A 648 -20.44 9.63 40.55
CA ALA A 648 -19.49 8.53 40.70
C ALA A 648 -19.92 7.64 41.87
N PHE A 649 -19.69 6.32 41.77
CA PHE A 649 -19.65 5.43 42.92
C PHE A 649 -18.42 4.54 42.90
N LYS A 650 -17.84 4.29 44.08
CA LYS A 650 -16.52 3.66 44.26
C LYS A 650 -16.57 2.69 45.43
N ARG A 651 -15.77 1.60 45.35
CA ARG A 651 -15.50 0.58 46.40
C ARG A 651 -16.63 -0.48 46.59
N LYS A 652 -16.33 -1.73 47.01
CA LYS A 652 -15.15 -2.22 47.78
C LYS A 652 -14.92 -3.75 47.65
N ARG A 653 -13.64 -4.14 47.52
CA ARG A 653 -12.92 -5.37 47.97
C ARG A 653 -13.68 -6.67 48.34
N GLY A 654 -13.20 -7.80 47.81
CA GLY A 654 -13.24 -9.15 48.39
C GLY A 654 -12.03 -9.97 47.87
N ALA A 655 -11.52 -10.98 48.57
CA ALA A 655 -10.23 -11.62 48.24
C ALA A 655 -10.17 -13.15 48.52
N LYS A 656 -9.23 -13.81 47.82
CA LYS A 656 -8.72 -15.20 47.98
C LYS A 656 -9.67 -16.37 47.63
N GLY A 657 -9.13 -17.37 46.92
CA GLY A 657 -9.76 -18.69 46.79
C GLY A 657 -9.33 -19.57 45.61
N GLU A 658 -8.05 -19.97 45.53
CA GLU A 658 -7.69 -21.29 44.97
C GLU A 658 -8.08 -22.39 45.99
N PRO A 659 -8.28 -23.68 45.65
CA PRO A 659 -7.37 -24.44 44.75
C PRO A 659 -7.91 -25.64 43.89
N HIS A 660 -7.06 -26.07 42.96
CA HIS A 660 -6.71 -27.46 42.56
C HIS A 660 -7.70 -28.49 41.95
N ASN A 661 -7.16 -29.15 40.90
CA ASN A 661 -7.37 -30.53 40.38
C ASN A 661 -8.66 -30.80 39.57
N VAL A 662 -8.64 -31.63 38.52
CA VAL A 662 -7.63 -32.58 38.01
C VAL A 662 -7.25 -32.26 36.57
#